data_AF-A0A837HHN9-F1
#
_entry.id   AF-A0A837HHN9-F1
#
_cell.length_a   1.000
_cell.length_b   1.000
_cell.length_c   1.000
_cell.angle_alpha   90.00
_cell.angle_beta   90.00
_cell.angle_gamma   90.00
#
_symmetry.space_group_name_H-M   'P 1'
#
loop_
_entity.id
_entity.type
_entity.pdbx_description
1 polymer ?
#
loop_
_entity_poly.entity_id
_entity_poly.type
_entity_poly.pdbx_seq_one_letter_code
_entity_poly.pdbx_strand_id
1 'polypeptide(L)'
;MNFLKPTIFVLTFLLSAVFFTSQAQAATRTISDAGGNWSAAGTWVEGAVPTLVDDIVATATSGNLTCDYSACLGNTFDMTNYVGTLTWNNSSRIDLAGNIFKLVSGMTTVVGGYGSLRTRGVVVPDFAGQDMAGLTLDVAGGTTTLGADVSLYKIQVNSSYSVATFNTNNYNISVSDTITGASGSINLGSSTLTLSRTSVGDYTWGFIGTLDAGTSLIKSTSTSKFLATSSQTYYDLEFTDPAFLLYGGNISCHNFTWATATAKTNSLSLPGNITVSNMITFAGNSAINRLFVTSNTLGSARTITAANVSVINADFRDIIGAGAGSWDLSAISGGSGDAGGNSGITFTTGAPQYWKHGASASDNWSTIGNWFLATNGGGGAGRVPLPQDDVVFDANSFAATGKTVVADMPRLGKSISWTGATNSPTFSLTSTPNTLYGSLTLISGMTFGQSQHLTFEGRGSYSLTSAGKVFMTGVANVNISMIGGILTLQDNFDSSAGNGRTLILNNGTFDANNFNVSCNNFSSSNSNTRSILMGSGIWTMGNAYQSSSPWNLQTITNLNLNAETSTLKIEDFTSATQTVEFGGLVYNNVTLNTGDCATTIAGSNTFNNLTINAPKTVKFTSGTTQTINGLFTATGTSGNLITINSSTPGTSATLKKTNGIVAGNYLSLQDIAATGGAAWYAGANSANVSGNTGWSFSNPPGIFYSVGQSASDLKTGTPTVTIASGAATFSAAQTGNIGVGDRVTYGQIDITTFADQGGGTTRLTTSAAHGFSQYDYITISGTTNYNGIYQITNVSDATNLDITKTYVAEAGGAAKFVGNIAYISSKTSTSVWNLINPRGGVPTDRAAAQTVVSIKHEYTSLSAAVTGAVDANHLNTTDLVTGNYQLNFPCYYDSAADTTAVTVTGYTTGASNFIKIYTPNNTTNEANFSQRHNGKWDDDRYALSGGSLNTLTIQQSYTKIMGLQVTSSSTAWTTIVFGPDYDYVEFDSCISKNTGTGYAIQLYGTDGSSVKNSIFYGSSASRVVALRFGGSVQNVFYNNTVYGSGGSENGIYTEGYSPLIKNCIVQNTGGSAYASSFDSASNYNISDDSSNTGGAQDQIETIVSFADAANKDFHLSPNDTAA
;
A
#
# COMPACT_ATOMS: atom_id res chain seq x y z
N MET A 1 68.22 26.02 11.49
CA MET A 1 68.99 27.26 11.29
C MET A 1 68.78 28.15 12.51
N ASN A 2 69.88 28.38 13.24
CA ASN A 2 70.30 29.57 14.01
C ASN A 2 69.27 30.30 14.92
N PHE A 3 69.55 30.76 16.14
CA PHE A 3 70.55 30.54 17.19
C PHE A 3 70.13 31.52 18.35
N LEU A 4 70.36 31.14 19.61
CA LEU A 4 70.54 32.00 20.82
C LEU A 4 69.37 32.82 21.45
N LYS A 5 68.99 32.42 22.68
CA LYS A 5 68.86 33.29 23.89
C LYS A 5 70.29 33.61 24.43
N PRO A 6 70.55 34.46 25.45
CA PRO A 6 69.82 35.55 26.14
C PRO A 6 70.71 36.81 26.39
N THR A 7 70.33 37.68 27.35
CA THR A 7 71.10 38.66 28.20
C THR A 7 70.90 40.19 28.05
N ILE A 8 70.46 40.77 29.19
CA ILE A 8 70.82 42.07 29.85
C ILE A 8 70.13 43.36 29.34
N PHE A 9 69.18 43.94 30.11
CA PHE A 9 69.31 44.90 31.24
C PHE A 9 69.88 46.30 30.87
N VAL A 10 68.98 47.30 30.96
CA VAL A 10 69.20 48.71 31.35
C VAL A 10 69.86 49.67 30.34
N LEU A 11 69.03 50.59 29.81
CA LEU A 11 69.08 52.05 30.03
C LEU A 11 68.66 52.86 28.78
N THR A 12 67.39 53.24 28.67
CA THR A 12 67.03 54.56 28.11
C THR A 12 65.65 54.97 28.60
N PHE A 13 65.64 55.58 29.79
CA PHE A 13 64.63 56.54 30.20
C PHE A 13 64.73 57.77 29.27
N LEU A 14 63.59 58.41 28.99
CA LEU A 14 63.36 59.56 28.09
C LEU A 14 63.38 59.25 26.59
N LEU A 15 62.19 59.01 26.01
CA LEU A 15 61.46 59.98 25.18
C LEU A 15 60.26 59.30 24.50
N SER A 16 59.18 59.10 25.25
CA SER A 16 57.84 58.81 24.70
C SER A 16 56.77 59.37 25.64
N ALA A 17 56.93 60.65 25.96
CA ALA A 17 55.95 61.45 26.68
C ALA A 17 55.45 62.57 25.75
N VAL A 18 54.68 62.24 24.71
CA VAL A 18 53.69 63.16 24.11
C VAL A 18 52.58 62.33 23.47
N PHE A 19 51.61 61.96 24.30
CA PHE A 19 50.17 61.77 24.07
C PHE A 19 49.61 60.97 25.25
N PHE A 20 49.98 61.39 26.48
CA PHE A 20 49.08 61.18 27.61
C PHE A 20 48.00 62.24 27.46
N THR A 21 46.87 61.88 26.87
CA THR A 21 45.62 62.51 27.31
C THR A 21 45.57 62.26 28.81
N SER A 22 45.56 63.31 29.61
CA SER A 22 45.22 63.23 31.02
C SER A 22 44.07 62.25 31.17
N GLN A 23 44.26 61.14 31.90
CA GLN A 23 43.11 60.41 32.40
C GLN A 23 42.31 61.47 33.15
N ALA A 24 41.13 61.83 32.62
CA ALA A 24 40.19 62.64 33.34
C ALA A 24 39.99 61.90 34.66
N GLN A 25 40.39 62.54 35.76
CA GLN A 25 40.15 62.03 37.10
C GLN A 25 38.66 61.71 37.18
N ALA A 26 38.31 60.47 37.52
CA ALA A 26 36.92 60.03 37.63
C ALA A 26 36.17 61.07 38.48
N ALA A 27 35.19 61.74 37.89
CA ALA A 27 34.39 62.68 38.66
C ALA A 27 33.38 61.87 39.46
N THR A 28 33.28 62.14 40.76
CA THR A 28 32.22 61.58 41.59
C THR A 28 30.89 62.23 41.18
N ARG A 29 29.87 61.40 40.98
CA ARG A 29 28.50 61.80 40.69
C ARG A 29 27.61 61.34 41.83
N THR A 30 27.13 62.30 42.61
CA THR A 30 26.34 62.04 43.82
C THR A 30 24.86 62.20 43.49
N ILE A 31 24.02 61.23 43.88
CA ILE A 31 22.57 61.37 43.75
C ILE A 31 22.09 62.51 44.66
N SER A 32 21.41 63.50 44.09
CA SER A 32 20.85 64.64 44.83
C SER A 32 19.74 64.22 45.79
N ASP A 33 19.45 65.04 46.81
CA ASP A 33 18.37 64.79 47.76
C ASP A 33 16.98 64.73 47.08
N ALA A 34 16.81 65.39 45.93
CA ALA A 34 15.58 65.34 45.15
C ALA A 34 15.41 64.03 44.36
N GLY A 35 16.52 63.34 44.05
CA GLY A 35 16.53 62.16 43.20
C GLY A 35 16.06 62.43 41.76
N GLY A 36 15.51 61.42 41.10
CA GLY A 36 14.88 61.50 39.78
C GLY A 36 15.43 60.51 38.77
N ASN A 37 15.30 60.87 37.49
CA ASN A 37 15.74 60.07 36.36
C ASN A 37 17.25 60.18 36.15
N TRP A 38 17.93 59.07 35.89
CA TRP A 38 19.37 59.04 35.60
C TRP A 38 19.76 60.04 34.50
N SER A 39 18.93 60.17 33.47
CA SER A 39 19.15 61.06 32.33
C SER A 39 19.02 62.56 32.65
N ALA A 40 18.50 62.94 33.82
CA ALA A 40 18.28 64.32 34.20
C ALA A 40 19.50 64.90 34.95
N ALA A 41 20.05 66.02 34.46
CA ALA A 41 21.16 66.71 35.10
C ALA A 41 20.86 67.08 36.58
N GLY A 42 19.61 67.41 36.90
CA GLY A 42 19.16 67.75 38.26
C GLY A 42 19.10 66.58 39.24
N THR A 43 19.22 65.33 38.77
CA THR A 43 19.30 64.15 39.64
C THR A 43 20.69 64.03 40.30
N TRP A 44 21.69 64.72 39.77
CA TRP A 44 23.08 64.66 40.23
C TRP A 44 23.49 65.99 40.89
N VAL A 45 24.10 65.93 42.07
CA VAL A 45 24.54 67.12 42.84
C VAL A 45 25.46 68.01 42.00
N GLU A 46 26.29 67.39 41.17
CA GLU A 46 27.27 68.05 40.30
C GLU A 46 26.64 68.62 39.02
N GLY A 47 25.33 68.48 38.82
CA GLY A 47 24.59 69.05 37.67
C GLY A 47 24.91 68.41 36.32
N ALA A 48 25.50 67.21 36.32
CA ALA A 48 25.91 66.49 35.11
C ALA A 48 25.56 65.00 35.21
N VAL A 49 25.05 64.44 34.10
CA VAL A 49 24.72 63.02 34.00
C VAL A 49 26.00 62.18 33.94
N PRO A 50 26.09 61.05 34.67
CA PRO A 50 27.26 60.16 34.67
C PRO A 50 27.60 59.58 33.31
N THR A 51 28.89 59.45 33.07
CA THR A 51 29.50 58.77 31.92
C THR A 51 30.29 57.53 32.36
N LEU A 52 30.81 56.75 31.42
CA LEU A 52 31.57 55.52 31.71
C LEU A 52 32.86 55.72 32.52
N VAL A 53 33.32 56.96 32.72
CA VAL A 53 34.51 57.30 33.52
C VAL A 53 34.17 57.88 34.89
N ASP A 54 32.89 58.10 35.19
CA ASP A 54 32.44 58.74 36.44
C ASP A 54 32.10 57.71 37.53
N ASP A 55 32.43 58.03 38.78
CA ASP A 55 32.12 57.17 39.94
C ASP A 55 30.79 57.59 40.57
N ILE A 56 29.83 56.67 40.65
CA ILE A 56 28.46 56.97 41.11
C ILE A 56 28.33 56.61 42.58
N VAL A 57 27.90 57.57 43.39
CA VAL A 57 27.75 57.38 44.84
C VAL A 57 26.41 57.95 45.35
N ALA A 58 26.00 57.48 46.52
CA ALA A 58 24.83 57.98 47.22
C ALA A 58 25.11 58.22 48.71
N THR A 59 24.36 59.16 49.29
CA THR A 59 24.38 59.45 50.72
C THR A 59 23.06 59.01 51.36
N ALA A 60 22.96 59.12 52.69
CA ALA A 60 21.73 58.79 53.41
C ALA A 60 20.57 59.77 53.13
N THR A 61 20.82 60.94 52.55
CA THR A 61 19.79 61.93 52.18
C THR A 61 19.41 61.89 50.71
N SER A 62 20.15 61.15 49.88
CA SER A 62 19.88 61.02 48.44
C SER A 62 18.46 60.52 48.18
N GLY A 63 17.75 61.16 47.24
CA GLY A 63 16.40 60.78 46.82
C GLY A 63 16.37 59.56 45.90
N ASN A 64 15.17 59.11 45.52
CA ASN A 64 14.97 57.93 44.67
C ASN A 64 15.64 58.09 43.29
N LEU A 65 16.29 57.04 42.79
CA LEU A 65 16.94 57.02 41.47
C LEU A 65 16.21 56.07 40.53
N THR A 66 15.87 56.55 39.33
CA THR A 66 15.30 55.73 38.25
C THR A 66 16.28 55.66 37.09
N CYS A 67 16.77 54.47 36.75
CA CYS A 67 17.42 54.22 35.47
C CYS A 67 16.35 54.20 34.37
N ASP A 68 16.23 55.32 33.67
CA ASP A 68 15.17 55.60 32.72
C ASP A 68 15.59 55.46 31.25
N TYR A 69 16.89 55.26 31.00
CA TYR A 69 17.47 55.25 29.67
C TYR A 69 17.94 53.86 29.23
N SER A 70 18.15 53.71 27.93
CA SER A 70 18.66 52.46 27.35
C SER A 70 20.08 52.11 27.81
N ALA A 71 20.84 53.05 28.39
CA ALA A 71 22.18 52.84 28.95
C ALA A 71 22.51 53.90 30.01
N CYS A 72 22.37 53.55 31.29
CA CYS A 72 22.80 54.32 32.45
C CYS A 72 24.29 54.02 32.68
N LEU A 73 25.18 54.93 32.30
CA LEU A 73 26.63 54.68 32.22
C LEU A 73 27.33 55.02 33.53
N GLY A 74 28.31 54.21 33.95
CA GLY A 74 29.18 54.51 35.08
C GLY A 74 30.53 53.81 35.03
N ASN A 75 31.51 54.33 35.75
CA ASN A 75 32.74 53.61 36.09
C ASN A 75 32.48 52.70 37.30
N THR A 76 32.04 53.26 38.42
CA THR A 76 31.62 52.52 39.62
C THR A 76 30.21 52.92 40.06
N PHE A 77 29.57 52.07 40.86
CA PHE A 77 28.25 52.31 41.44
C PHE A 77 28.24 51.84 42.89
N ASP A 78 28.35 52.77 43.85
CA ASP A 78 28.45 52.48 45.28
C ASP A 78 27.30 53.13 46.08
N MET A 79 26.38 52.29 46.55
CA MET A 79 25.19 52.67 47.33
C MET A 79 25.35 52.40 48.83
N THR A 80 26.58 52.30 49.35
CA THR A 80 26.85 51.90 50.75
C THR A 80 26.04 52.67 51.81
N ASN A 81 25.70 53.95 51.58
CA ASN A 81 24.93 54.78 52.52
C ASN A 81 23.48 55.07 52.07
N TYR A 82 23.00 54.43 51.00
CA TYR A 82 21.73 54.77 50.38
C TYR A 82 20.53 54.12 51.09
N VAL A 83 19.45 54.86 51.27
CA VAL A 83 18.20 54.35 51.87
C VAL A 83 16.98 54.52 50.97
N GLY A 84 17.18 55.09 49.77
CA GLY A 84 16.11 55.35 48.80
C GLY A 84 15.76 54.15 47.93
N THR A 85 14.93 54.39 46.92
CA THR A 85 14.55 53.39 45.91
C THR A 85 15.43 53.50 44.67
N LEU A 86 15.97 52.38 44.19
CA LEU A 86 16.59 52.24 42.88
C LEU A 86 15.63 51.51 41.94
N THR A 87 15.18 52.18 40.89
CA THR A 87 14.24 51.65 39.90
C THR A 87 14.93 51.45 38.55
N TRP A 88 14.81 50.27 37.96
CA TRP A 88 15.05 50.05 36.52
C TRP A 88 13.72 50.18 35.77
N ASN A 89 13.64 51.05 34.78
CA ASN A 89 12.52 51.04 33.83
C ASN A 89 12.59 49.83 32.89
N ASN A 90 11.47 49.54 32.22
CA ASN A 90 11.38 48.44 31.27
C ASN A 90 12.50 48.51 30.22
N SER A 91 13.30 47.45 30.10
CA SER A 91 14.47 47.36 29.19
C SER A 91 15.59 48.40 29.43
N SER A 92 15.63 49.05 30.59
CA SER A 92 16.75 49.91 30.99
C SER A 92 17.94 49.08 31.47
N ARG A 93 19.14 49.65 31.41
CA ARG A 93 20.34 48.96 31.92
C ARG A 93 21.34 49.91 32.54
N ILE A 94 22.08 49.42 33.52
CA ILE A 94 23.28 50.07 34.05
C ILE A 94 24.51 49.42 33.40
N ASP A 95 25.33 50.20 32.70
CA ASP A 95 26.54 49.73 32.04
C ASP A 95 27.77 50.23 32.83
N LEU A 96 28.54 49.29 33.39
CA LEU A 96 29.74 49.60 34.18
C LEU A 96 31.04 49.21 33.49
N ALA A 97 32.01 50.14 33.52
CA ALA A 97 33.37 49.94 33.00
C ALA A 97 34.42 49.69 34.10
N GLY A 98 34.19 50.18 35.33
CA GLY A 98 35.09 50.06 36.47
C GLY A 98 34.85 48.79 37.29
N ASN A 99 35.08 48.85 38.61
CA ASN A 99 35.24 47.65 39.44
C ASN A 99 34.22 47.44 40.56
N ILE A 100 33.35 48.42 40.84
CA ILE A 100 32.43 48.37 41.98
C ILE A 100 30.99 48.49 41.48
N PHE A 101 30.16 47.51 41.85
CA PHE A 101 28.71 47.64 41.91
C PHE A 101 28.29 47.17 43.30
N LYS A 102 27.77 48.07 44.14
CA LYS A 102 27.48 47.76 45.53
C LYS A 102 26.14 48.34 45.92
N LEU A 103 25.23 47.47 46.35
CA LEU A 103 23.96 47.82 46.98
C LEU A 103 24.08 47.75 48.50
N VAL A 104 23.01 48.10 49.21
CA VAL A 104 22.93 47.98 50.67
C VAL A 104 21.59 47.37 51.06
N SER A 105 21.54 46.60 52.15
CA SER A 105 20.34 45.88 52.57
C SER A 105 19.15 46.79 52.97
N GLY A 106 19.44 48.05 53.34
CA GLY A 106 18.43 49.03 53.76
C GLY A 106 17.74 49.80 52.64
N MET A 107 18.15 49.63 51.38
CA MET A 107 17.53 50.30 50.23
C MET A 107 16.37 49.48 49.64
N THR A 108 15.55 50.11 48.78
CA THR A 108 14.51 49.41 47.99
C THR A 108 14.97 49.26 46.53
N THR A 109 14.85 48.08 45.95
CA THR A 109 15.09 47.86 44.51
C THR A 109 13.79 47.53 43.78
N VAL A 110 13.56 48.14 42.62
CA VAL A 110 12.41 47.88 41.75
C VAL A 110 12.91 47.62 40.34
N VAL A 111 12.68 46.42 39.80
CA VAL A 111 13.04 46.11 38.41
C VAL A 111 11.76 46.06 37.57
N GLY A 112 11.44 47.15 36.88
CA GLY A 112 10.37 47.18 35.88
C GLY A 112 10.82 46.42 34.64
N GLY A 113 10.17 45.29 34.32
CA GLY A 113 10.32 44.47 33.11
C GLY A 113 11.71 44.44 32.44
N TYR A 114 12.49 43.37 32.61
CA TYR A 114 13.74 43.14 31.86
C TYR A 114 14.87 44.17 32.06
N GLY A 115 15.00 44.75 33.26
CA GLY A 115 16.16 45.59 33.59
C GLY A 115 17.47 44.80 33.52
N SER A 116 18.60 45.46 33.24
CA SER A 116 19.91 44.79 33.14
C SER A 116 21.05 45.50 33.88
N LEU A 117 22.01 44.72 34.39
CA LEU A 117 23.34 45.18 34.78
C LEU A 117 24.34 44.61 33.78
N ARG A 118 25.01 45.47 33.02
CA ARG A 118 26.05 45.09 32.07
C ARG A 118 27.44 45.43 32.60
N THR A 119 28.33 44.46 32.57
CA THR A 119 29.72 44.60 33.04
C THR A 119 30.70 44.47 31.88
N ARG A 120 31.75 45.30 31.87
CA ARG A 120 32.77 45.36 30.80
C ARG A 120 34.23 45.29 31.30
N GLY A 121 34.44 45.40 32.61
CA GLY A 121 35.75 45.41 33.29
C GLY A 121 35.86 44.32 34.37
N VAL A 122 36.69 44.54 35.39
CA VAL A 122 36.78 43.63 36.55
C VAL A 122 35.78 44.08 37.62
N VAL A 123 34.55 43.59 37.56
CA VAL A 123 33.45 44.04 38.43
C VAL A 123 33.17 43.02 39.54
N VAL A 124 33.02 43.49 40.78
CA VAL A 124 32.51 42.68 41.88
C VAL A 124 31.12 43.18 42.27
N PRO A 125 30.03 42.68 41.65
CA PRO A 125 28.69 43.04 42.06
C PRO A 125 28.36 42.44 43.43
N ASP A 126 28.05 43.31 44.38
CA ASP A 126 27.49 43.00 45.69
C ASP A 126 26.06 43.52 45.75
N PHE A 127 25.10 42.60 45.73
CA PHE A 127 23.67 42.91 45.80
C PHE A 127 23.17 43.04 47.25
N ALA A 128 24.02 42.85 48.26
CA ALA A 128 23.71 43.00 49.68
C ALA A 128 22.44 42.26 50.16
N GLY A 129 22.15 41.09 49.58
CA GLY A 129 21.00 40.25 49.92
C GLY A 129 19.66 40.70 49.33
N GLN A 130 19.65 41.68 48.43
CA GLN A 130 18.45 42.11 47.70
C GLN A 130 17.96 41.02 46.73
N ASP A 131 16.64 40.89 46.55
CA ASP A 131 16.05 40.02 45.53
C ASP A 131 16.08 40.71 44.16
N MET A 132 16.90 40.18 43.26
CA MET A 132 17.10 40.72 41.91
C MET A 132 16.45 39.85 40.84
N ALA A 133 15.39 39.09 41.16
CA ALA A 133 14.71 38.13 40.28
C ALA A 133 14.17 38.73 38.96
N GLY A 134 14.10 40.06 38.81
CA GLY A 134 13.74 40.76 37.56
C GLY A 134 14.93 41.25 36.72
N LEU A 135 16.17 41.12 37.23
CA LEU A 135 17.38 41.69 36.64
C LEU A 135 18.13 40.68 35.75
N THR A 136 18.57 41.14 34.57
CA THR A 136 19.54 40.41 33.74
C THR A 136 20.97 40.84 34.08
N LEU A 137 21.85 39.88 34.36
CA LEU A 137 23.30 40.11 34.42
C LEU A 137 23.91 39.84 33.04
N ASP A 138 24.37 40.89 32.35
CA ASP A 138 25.01 40.81 31.03
C ASP A 138 26.52 41.02 31.15
N VAL A 139 27.27 39.92 31.27
CA VAL A 139 28.73 39.91 31.30
C VAL A 139 29.24 40.05 29.87
N ALA A 140 29.47 41.29 29.45
CA ALA A 140 29.76 41.66 28.05
C ALA A 140 31.27 41.78 27.75
N GLY A 141 32.11 41.73 28.78
CA GLY A 141 33.58 41.74 28.70
C GLY A 141 34.22 41.86 30.09
N GLY A 142 35.48 41.45 30.24
CA GLY A 142 36.19 41.45 31.52
C GLY A 142 35.72 40.36 32.47
N THR A 143 36.04 40.49 33.76
CA THR A 143 35.75 39.48 34.78
C THR A 143 34.70 39.99 35.76
N THR A 144 33.54 39.36 35.81
CA THR A 144 32.51 39.64 36.83
C THR A 144 32.57 38.57 37.91
N THR A 145 32.83 38.95 39.16
CA THR A 145 32.98 38.03 40.30
C THR A 145 31.93 38.36 41.36
N LEU A 146 31.03 37.44 41.68
CA LEU A 146 30.00 37.70 42.71
C LEU A 146 30.60 37.94 44.10
N GLY A 147 30.01 38.87 44.84
CA GLY A 147 30.33 39.16 46.25
C GLY A 147 29.38 38.53 47.28
N ALA A 148 28.23 37.99 46.85
CA ALA A 148 27.21 37.37 47.70
C ALA A 148 26.28 36.45 46.89
N ASP A 149 25.44 35.69 47.59
CA ASP A 149 24.34 34.93 46.98
C ASP A 149 23.34 35.87 46.27
N VAL A 150 22.79 35.44 45.13
CA VAL A 150 21.88 36.29 44.34
C VAL A 150 20.80 35.50 43.59
N SER A 151 19.61 36.09 43.50
CA SER A 151 18.53 35.67 42.60
C SER A 151 18.47 36.61 41.40
N LEU A 152 18.46 36.09 40.18
CA LEU A 152 18.47 36.86 38.93
C LEU A 152 17.36 36.39 37.99
N TYR A 153 16.95 37.27 37.08
CA TYR A 153 16.11 36.87 35.95
C TYR A 153 16.91 36.01 34.98
N LYS A 154 18.02 36.58 34.45
CA LYS A 154 18.81 35.99 33.37
C LYS A 154 20.29 36.26 33.58
N ILE A 155 21.15 35.35 33.12
CA ILE A 155 22.59 35.56 32.98
C ILE A 155 22.97 35.41 31.51
N GLN A 156 23.73 36.37 31.02
CA GLN A 156 24.27 36.35 29.67
C GLN A 156 25.78 36.57 29.72
N VAL A 157 26.56 35.67 29.13
CA VAL A 157 28.02 35.73 29.10
C VAL A 157 28.48 35.75 27.65
N ASN A 158 28.67 36.95 27.11
CA ASN A 158 29.03 37.16 25.71
C ASN A 158 30.27 38.04 25.62
N SER A 159 31.29 37.60 24.87
CA SER A 159 32.50 38.39 24.66
C SER A 159 32.27 39.49 23.61
N SER A 160 31.31 40.39 23.85
CA SER A 160 30.94 41.47 22.93
C SER A 160 31.96 42.62 22.90
N TYR A 161 32.77 42.77 23.95
CA TYR A 161 33.79 43.83 24.05
C TYR A 161 35.21 43.32 24.33
N SER A 162 35.35 42.27 25.14
CA SER A 162 36.61 41.58 25.47
C SER A 162 36.28 40.16 25.96
N VAL A 163 37.28 39.35 26.35
CA VAL A 163 37.03 38.04 26.95
C VAL A 163 36.14 38.22 28.18
N ALA A 164 34.93 37.68 28.13
CA ALA A 164 33.95 37.74 29.21
C ALA A 164 34.11 36.51 30.12
N THR A 165 34.37 36.75 31.40
CA THR A 165 34.46 35.71 32.43
C THR A 165 33.49 36.00 33.56
N PHE A 166 32.63 35.04 33.89
CA PHE A 166 31.74 35.11 35.05
C PHE A 166 32.21 34.12 36.12
N ASN A 167 32.56 34.63 37.30
CA ASN A 167 32.96 33.85 38.47
C ASN A 167 31.87 33.92 39.53
N THR A 168 31.34 32.76 39.94
CA THR A 168 30.38 32.70 41.04
C THR A 168 31.03 32.93 42.40
N ASN A 169 32.35 32.75 42.49
CA ASN A 169 33.12 32.91 43.73
C ASN A 169 32.56 32.06 44.89
N ASN A 170 32.05 30.87 44.57
CA ASN A 170 31.42 29.92 45.50
C ASN A 170 30.06 30.37 46.09
N TYR A 171 29.52 31.52 45.67
CA TYR A 171 28.18 31.96 46.07
C TYR A 171 27.09 31.28 45.26
N ASN A 172 25.93 31.07 45.88
CA ASN A 172 24.78 30.44 45.26
C ASN A 172 24.02 31.41 44.37
N ILE A 173 23.47 30.87 43.29
CA ILE A 173 22.76 31.64 42.27
C ILE A 173 21.43 30.98 41.98
N SER A 174 20.35 31.75 41.99
CA SER A 174 19.05 31.32 41.48
C SER A 174 18.70 32.09 40.21
N VAL A 175 18.35 31.39 39.13
CA VAL A 175 17.98 32.00 37.84
C VAL A 175 16.56 31.56 37.46
N SER A 176 15.68 32.53 37.21
CA SER A 176 14.26 32.30 36.88
C SER A 176 13.98 32.23 35.37
N ASP A 177 14.95 32.57 34.52
CA ASP A 177 14.88 32.44 33.07
C ASP A 177 16.07 31.64 32.52
N THR A 178 17.08 32.29 31.94
CA THR A 178 18.12 31.61 31.15
C THR A 178 19.55 31.95 31.54
N ILE A 179 20.45 31.02 31.29
CA ILE A 179 21.90 31.24 31.27
C ILE A 179 22.39 30.96 29.86
N THR A 180 22.92 31.98 29.20
CA THR A 180 23.27 31.92 27.77
C THR A 180 24.64 32.53 27.50
N GLY A 181 25.27 32.13 26.39
CA GLY A 181 26.54 32.70 25.97
C GLY A 181 27.32 31.78 25.03
N ALA A 182 27.98 32.36 24.02
CA ALA A 182 28.66 31.58 22.97
C ALA A 182 30.20 31.71 22.95
N SER A 183 30.77 32.72 23.60
CA SER A 183 32.20 33.08 23.41
C SER A 183 32.94 33.53 24.68
N GLY A 184 32.37 33.31 25.87
CA GLY A 184 32.98 33.63 27.17
C GLY A 184 33.26 32.40 28.03
N SER A 185 33.61 32.63 29.30
CA SER A 185 33.83 31.58 30.30
C SER A 185 32.97 31.76 31.55
N ILE A 186 32.50 30.64 32.12
CA ILE A 186 31.83 30.60 33.43
C ILE A 186 32.67 29.72 34.35
N ASN A 187 33.00 30.23 35.54
CA ASN A 187 33.71 29.51 36.60
C ASN A 187 32.79 29.39 37.83
N LEU A 188 32.39 28.16 38.15
CA LEU A 188 31.39 27.88 39.18
C LEU A 188 31.99 27.58 40.57
N GLY A 189 33.28 27.23 40.69
CA GLY A 189 33.87 26.89 41.99
C GLY A 189 33.05 25.82 42.72
N SER A 190 32.64 26.08 43.97
CA SER A 190 31.75 25.21 44.77
C SER A 190 30.30 25.73 44.87
N SER A 191 29.86 26.61 43.96
CA SER A 191 28.52 27.21 44.04
C SER A 191 27.39 26.21 43.76
N THR A 192 26.20 26.47 44.30
CA THR A 192 24.94 25.88 43.79
C THR A 192 24.25 26.85 42.83
N LEU A 193 23.94 26.35 41.63
CA LEU A 193 23.16 27.05 40.63
C LEU A 193 21.77 26.42 40.51
N THR A 194 20.72 27.18 40.80
CA THR A 194 19.32 26.74 40.75
C THR A 194 18.60 27.33 39.55
N LEU A 195 18.09 26.48 38.66
CA LEU A 195 17.35 26.86 37.46
C LEU A 195 15.84 26.62 37.66
N SER A 196 15.03 27.68 37.55
CA SER A 196 13.61 27.65 37.97
C SER A 196 12.60 28.11 36.91
N ARG A 197 13.02 28.29 35.65
CA ARG A 197 12.16 28.75 34.55
C ARG A 197 11.00 27.80 34.28
N THR A 198 9.78 28.31 34.28
CA THR A 198 8.56 27.50 34.15
C THR A 198 8.00 27.40 32.72
N SER A 199 8.56 28.13 31.75
CA SER A 199 8.06 28.10 30.37
C SER A 199 8.55 26.85 29.63
N VAL A 200 7.61 26.01 29.22
CA VAL A 200 7.86 24.78 28.46
C VAL A 200 8.37 25.12 27.07
N GLY A 201 9.51 24.53 26.66
CA GLY A 201 10.01 24.60 25.28
C GLY A 201 11.37 25.28 25.07
N ASP A 202 11.83 26.06 26.04
CA ASP A 202 13.09 26.82 25.94
C ASP A 202 14.19 26.28 26.88
N TYR A 203 15.44 26.63 26.59
CA TYR A 203 16.60 26.23 27.38
C TYR A 203 16.76 27.10 28.63
N THR A 204 16.81 26.51 29.82
CA THR A 204 17.29 27.20 31.04
C THR A 204 18.80 27.34 31.05
N TRP A 205 19.50 26.35 30.51
CA TRP A 205 20.93 26.37 30.27
C TRP A 205 21.19 26.27 28.77
N GLY A 206 21.69 27.36 28.17
CA GLY A 206 22.06 27.48 26.76
C GLY A 206 23.48 28.03 26.57
N PHE A 207 24.31 27.99 27.62
CA PHE A 207 25.69 28.44 27.55
C PHE A 207 26.56 27.38 26.86
N ILE A 208 27.27 27.76 25.81
CA ILE A 208 28.11 26.87 24.99
C ILE A 208 29.58 27.30 24.99
N GLY A 209 29.96 28.31 25.78
CA GLY A 209 31.34 28.74 25.98
C GLY A 209 32.14 27.81 26.91
N THR A 210 33.30 28.28 27.38
CA THR A 210 34.17 27.50 28.28
C THR A 210 33.57 27.44 29.69
N LEU A 211 33.38 26.24 30.22
CA LEU A 211 32.88 26.03 31.58
C LEU A 211 33.99 25.43 32.44
N ASP A 212 34.32 26.11 33.54
CA ASP A 212 35.02 25.50 34.68
C ASP A 212 33.97 25.20 35.76
N ALA A 213 33.63 23.92 35.88
CA ALA A 213 32.59 23.48 36.81
C ALA A 213 33.08 23.41 38.27
N GLY A 214 34.39 23.46 38.55
CA GLY A 214 34.92 23.24 39.90
C GLY A 214 34.31 21.99 40.57
N THR A 215 33.73 22.17 41.76
CA THR A 215 32.93 21.18 42.49
C THR A 215 31.47 21.64 42.66
N SER A 216 30.94 22.32 41.65
CA SER A 216 29.62 22.96 41.71
C SER A 216 28.45 21.99 41.58
N LEU A 217 27.27 22.44 42.02
CA LEU A 217 25.99 21.77 41.79
C LEU A 217 25.14 22.62 40.84
N ILE A 218 24.75 22.07 39.70
CA ILE A 218 23.70 22.65 38.86
C ILE A 218 22.43 21.83 39.07
N LYS A 219 21.39 22.49 39.59
CA LYS A 219 20.10 21.86 39.81
C LYS A 219 18.96 22.57 39.11
N SER A 220 17.98 21.81 38.64
CA SER A 220 16.72 22.33 38.12
C SER A 220 15.55 21.92 39.01
N THR A 221 14.66 22.87 39.29
CA THR A 221 13.39 22.65 40.01
C THR A 221 12.18 22.94 39.11
N SER A 222 12.39 22.93 37.79
CA SER A 222 11.42 23.38 36.81
C SER A 222 11.41 22.51 35.55
N THR A 223 10.34 22.63 34.76
CA THR A 223 9.99 21.81 33.59
C THR A 223 10.68 22.23 32.27
N SER A 224 11.80 22.95 32.32
CA SER A 224 12.48 23.53 31.14
C SER A 224 13.43 22.57 30.40
N LYS A 225 14.24 23.03 29.44
CA LYS A 225 15.26 22.21 28.73
C LYS A 225 16.69 22.50 29.20
N PHE A 226 17.58 21.52 29.16
CA PHE A 226 19.03 21.71 29.32
C PHE A 226 19.76 21.39 28.02
N LEU A 227 20.49 22.38 27.49
CA LEU A 227 21.37 22.18 26.35
C LEU A 227 22.70 21.58 26.84
N ALA A 228 22.87 20.28 26.65
CA ALA A 228 24.15 19.62 26.84
C ALA A 228 25.03 19.79 25.58
N THR A 229 26.28 20.21 25.76
CA THR A 229 27.27 20.25 24.69
C THR A 229 28.41 19.28 24.98
N SER A 230 28.93 18.62 23.95
CA SER A 230 30.03 17.65 24.10
C SER A 230 31.37 18.28 24.48
N SER A 231 31.46 19.61 24.49
CA SER A 231 32.67 20.38 24.85
C SER A 231 32.73 20.80 26.32
N GLN A 232 31.68 20.56 27.10
CA GLN A 232 31.59 20.97 28.51
C GLN A 232 31.63 19.76 29.44
N THR A 233 32.35 19.91 30.54
CA THR A 233 32.34 18.95 31.65
C THR A 233 31.73 19.63 32.86
N TYR A 234 30.70 19.00 33.42
CA TYR A 234 29.99 19.47 34.61
C TYR A 234 30.54 18.74 35.85
N TYR A 235 30.21 19.21 37.05
CA TYR A 235 30.53 18.48 38.28
C TYR A 235 29.29 17.71 38.75
N ASP A 236 28.41 18.31 39.53
CA ASP A 236 27.17 17.67 39.96
C ASP A 236 25.98 18.24 39.16
N LEU A 237 25.22 17.35 38.54
CA LEU A 237 23.96 17.66 37.86
C LEU A 237 22.80 16.99 38.59
N GLU A 238 21.81 17.76 39.01
CA GLU A 238 20.63 17.26 39.72
C GLU A 238 19.32 17.80 39.11
N PHE A 239 18.49 16.89 38.60
CA PHE A 239 17.21 17.25 38.01
C PHE A 239 16.08 16.59 38.80
N THR A 240 15.21 17.42 39.39
CA THR A 240 14.02 17.00 40.14
C THR A 240 12.77 17.56 39.44
N ASP A 241 11.86 16.67 39.05
CA ASP A 241 10.60 16.93 38.32
C ASP A 241 10.72 17.22 36.79
N PRO A 242 10.68 16.18 35.95
CA PRO A 242 11.04 16.31 34.55
C PRO A 242 9.84 16.14 33.61
N ALA A 243 9.20 17.26 33.29
CA ALA A 243 8.89 17.49 31.87
C ALA A 243 10.14 17.99 31.10
N PHE A 244 11.33 17.72 31.66
CA PHE A 244 12.64 18.21 31.24
C PHE A 244 13.20 17.35 30.10
N LEU A 245 13.51 17.98 28.97
CA LEU A 245 14.21 17.32 27.87
C LEU A 245 15.69 17.73 27.89
N LEU A 246 16.59 16.73 27.88
CA LEU A 246 17.97 16.96 27.48
C LEU A 246 18.00 17.23 25.98
N TYR A 247 18.74 18.25 25.57
CA TYR A 247 18.91 18.61 24.17
C TYR A 247 20.39 18.80 23.88
N GLY A 248 20.86 18.44 22.68
CA GLY A 248 22.26 18.60 22.28
C GLY A 248 23.09 17.30 22.27
N GLY A 249 24.40 17.42 22.50
CA GLY A 249 25.40 16.35 22.34
C GLY A 249 25.61 15.49 23.60
N ASN A 250 26.81 14.91 23.74
CA ASN A 250 27.16 14.08 24.89
C ASN A 250 27.24 14.89 26.19
N ILE A 251 26.91 14.27 27.33
CA ILE A 251 27.11 14.84 28.68
C ILE A 251 28.32 14.21 29.33
N SER A 252 29.17 15.02 29.95
CA SER A 252 30.25 14.57 30.83
C SER A 252 30.12 15.25 32.20
N CYS A 253 30.08 14.47 33.28
CA CYS A 253 29.94 15.01 34.64
C CYS A 253 30.60 14.14 35.72
N HIS A 254 30.69 14.67 36.94
CA HIS A 254 31.14 13.92 38.11
C HIS A 254 30.03 13.08 38.73
N ASN A 255 28.92 13.71 39.11
CA ASN A 255 27.69 13.03 39.52
C ASN A 255 26.51 13.48 38.65
N PHE A 256 25.60 12.54 38.38
CA PHE A 256 24.37 12.79 37.64
C PHE A 256 23.18 12.18 38.37
N THR A 257 22.24 13.02 38.79
CA THR A 257 21.02 12.59 39.47
C THR A 257 19.80 13.03 38.68
N TRP A 258 18.92 12.07 38.39
CA TRP A 258 17.63 12.32 37.78
C TRP A 258 16.52 11.68 38.60
N ALA A 259 15.69 12.50 39.22
CA ALA A 259 14.58 12.08 40.05
C ALA A 259 13.25 12.65 39.55
N THR A 260 12.21 11.83 39.56
CA THR A 260 10.90 12.20 38.97
C THR A 260 9.84 12.53 40.00
N ALA A 261 8.89 13.42 39.65
CA ALA A 261 7.68 13.65 40.42
C ALA A 261 6.59 12.59 40.15
N THR A 262 5.37 12.81 40.65
CA THR A 262 4.24 11.88 40.61
C THR A 262 3.53 11.85 39.24
N ALA A 263 4.21 11.35 38.19
CA ALA A 263 3.58 11.09 36.90
C ALA A 263 4.10 9.80 36.24
N LYS A 264 3.20 9.08 35.58
CA LYS A 264 3.48 7.77 34.95
C LYS A 264 4.19 7.87 33.60
N THR A 265 4.11 9.04 32.98
CA THR A 265 4.68 9.35 31.66
C THR A 265 6.08 9.97 31.75
N ASN A 266 6.63 10.14 32.96
CA ASN A 266 7.94 10.73 33.16
C ASN A 266 9.02 9.95 32.41
N SER A 267 9.82 10.67 31.62
CA SER A 267 10.86 10.10 30.79
C SER A 267 12.11 10.98 30.76
N LEU A 268 13.25 10.32 30.56
CA LEU A 268 14.53 10.91 30.24
C LEU A 268 14.88 10.47 28.81
N SER A 269 14.69 11.36 27.84
CA SER A 269 15.05 11.10 26.45
C SER A 269 16.47 11.60 26.16
N LEU A 270 17.36 10.70 25.75
CA LEU A 270 18.78 10.96 25.54
C LEU A 270 19.10 11.27 24.07
N PRO A 271 19.55 12.49 23.74
CA PRO A 271 20.01 12.83 22.40
C PRO A 271 21.44 12.36 22.09
N GLY A 272 22.25 12.11 23.13
CA GLY A 272 23.65 11.68 23.05
C GLY A 272 24.05 10.76 24.20
N ASN A 273 25.33 10.42 24.28
CA ASN A 273 25.87 9.56 25.33
C ASN A 273 26.09 10.33 26.64
N ILE A 274 26.07 9.63 27.77
CA ILE A 274 26.37 10.19 29.10
C ILE A 274 27.64 9.53 29.64
N THR A 275 28.56 10.34 30.16
CA THR A 275 29.76 9.88 30.87
C THR A 275 29.78 10.47 32.28
N VAL A 276 29.82 9.61 33.30
CA VAL A 276 29.78 9.98 34.72
C VAL A 276 30.99 9.40 35.43
N SER A 277 31.86 10.26 35.96
CA SER A 277 33.13 9.80 36.58
C SER A 277 32.97 9.23 38.00
N ASN A 278 31.86 9.52 38.69
CA ASN A 278 31.54 8.95 39.99
C ASN A 278 30.16 8.26 39.98
N MET A 279 29.08 8.93 40.41
CA MET A 279 27.79 8.29 40.63
C MET A 279 26.72 8.75 39.64
N ILE A 280 26.07 7.80 38.97
CA ILE A 280 24.80 8.03 38.28
C ILE A 280 23.63 7.51 39.11
N THR A 281 22.60 8.34 39.28
CA THR A 281 21.39 8.03 40.04
C THR A 281 20.15 8.25 39.18
N PHE A 282 19.39 7.19 38.94
CA PHE A 282 18.07 7.23 38.33
C PHE A 282 17.00 6.85 39.36
N ALA A 283 16.17 7.81 39.77
CA ALA A 283 15.20 7.63 40.84
C ALA A 283 13.77 7.96 40.36
N GLY A 284 13.05 6.94 39.90
CA GLY A 284 11.61 7.03 39.70
C GLY A 284 10.85 7.20 41.01
N ASN A 285 9.73 7.90 40.96
CA ASN A 285 8.95 8.27 42.15
C ASN A 285 8.40 7.07 42.92
N SER A 286 7.88 6.06 42.21
CA SER A 286 7.32 4.84 42.81
C SER A 286 7.24 3.70 41.79
N ALA A 287 6.85 2.50 42.22
CA ALA A 287 6.69 1.33 41.35
C ALA A 287 5.64 1.53 40.22
N ILE A 288 4.75 2.52 40.35
CA ILE A 288 3.74 2.89 39.34
C ILE A 288 4.11 4.17 38.58
N ASN A 289 4.93 5.04 39.16
CA ASN A 289 5.44 6.27 38.54
C ASN A 289 6.94 6.08 38.21
N ARG A 290 7.23 5.14 37.31
CA ARG A 290 8.60 4.78 36.94
C ARG A 290 9.18 5.74 35.91
N LEU A 291 10.44 6.10 36.08
CA LEU A 291 11.20 6.88 35.10
C LEU A 291 11.44 6.05 33.84
N PHE A 292 11.18 6.60 32.66
CA PHE A 292 11.55 5.95 31.40
C PHE A 292 12.82 6.53 30.80
N VAL A 293 13.95 5.84 30.94
CA VAL A 293 15.24 6.24 30.36
C VAL A 293 15.34 5.67 28.95
N THR A 294 15.42 6.52 27.94
CA THR A 294 15.37 6.06 26.55
C THR A 294 16.25 6.88 25.61
N SER A 295 16.77 6.25 24.57
CA SER A 295 17.25 6.99 23.40
C SER A 295 16.14 7.83 22.78
N ASN A 296 16.47 9.02 22.29
CA ASN A 296 15.54 9.83 21.50
C ASN A 296 15.27 9.25 20.10
N THR A 297 16.01 8.22 19.69
CA THR A 297 15.89 7.56 18.39
C THR A 297 15.69 6.08 18.60
N LEU A 298 14.47 5.59 18.35
CA LEU A 298 14.11 4.18 18.53
C LEU A 298 15.04 3.28 17.71
N GLY A 299 15.59 2.23 18.33
CA GLY A 299 16.52 1.27 17.72
C GLY A 299 17.98 1.72 17.64
N SER A 300 18.30 2.96 18.03
CA SER A 300 19.66 3.49 18.07
C SER A 300 20.07 3.73 19.51
N ALA A 301 20.81 2.78 20.09
CA ALA A 301 21.12 2.83 21.51
C ALA A 301 22.08 3.98 21.89
N ARG A 302 21.88 4.58 23.06
CA ARG A 302 22.81 5.55 23.68
C ARG A 302 23.62 4.90 24.78
N THR A 303 24.91 5.21 24.85
CA THR A 303 25.79 4.67 25.89
C THR A 303 25.77 5.56 27.13
N ILE A 304 25.61 4.93 28.29
CA ILE A 304 25.76 5.56 29.60
C ILE A 304 26.95 4.88 30.29
N THR A 305 28.04 5.61 30.44
CA THR A 305 29.26 5.15 31.10
C THR A 305 29.33 5.73 32.51
N ALA A 306 29.39 4.89 33.55
CA ALA A 306 29.46 5.36 34.94
C ALA A 306 30.43 4.53 35.80
N ALA A 307 31.06 5.15 36.80
CA ALA A 307 31.90 4.45 37.78
C ALA A 307 31.07 3.75 38.88
N ASN A 308 29.95 4.35 39.28
CA ASN A 308 28.97 3.80 40.23
C ASN A 308 27.56 4.06 39.69
N VAL A 309 26.66 3.09 39.85
CA VAL A 309 25.28 3.13 39.32
C VAL A 309 24.29 2.89 40.46
N SER A 310 23.28 3.76 40.57
CA SER A 310 22.15 3.64 41.49
C SER A 310 20.85 3.83 40.71
N VAL A 311 19.95 2.85 40.79
CA VAL A 311 18.67 2.88 40.07
C VAL A 311 17.54 2.44 40.99
N ILE A 312 16.43 3.16 40.95
CA ILE A 312 15.19 2.81 41.63
C ILE A 312 14.02 3.19 40.70
N ASN A 313 13.06 2.28 40.50
CA ASN A 313 11.82 2.55 39.75
C ASN A 313 12.06 3.13 38.32
N ALA A 314 12.87 2.49 37.48
CA ALA A 314 13.18 2.99 36.13
C ALA A 314 13.11 1.90 35.04
N ASP A 315 12.45 2.21 33.94
CA ASP A 315 12.40 1.38 32.73
C ASP A 315 13.39 1.93 31.69
N PHE A 316 14.04 1.05 30.92
CA PHE A 316 15.08 1.42 29.95
C PHE A 316 14.71 0.95 28.53
N ARG A 317 14.97 1.77 27.51
CA ARG A 317 14.86 1.39 26.09
C ARG A 317 15.97 1.98 25.25
N ASP A 318 16.63 1.14 24.46
CA ASP A 318 17.76 1.54 23.60
C ASP A 318 18.90 2.20 24.40
N ILE A 319 19.33 1.56 25.49
CA ILE A 319 20.43 2.04 26.34
C ILE A 319 21.54 0.98 26.45
N ILE A 320 22.78 1.42 26.31
CA ILE A 320 23.97 0.61 26.60
C ILE A 320 24.51 1.03 27.98
N GLY A 321 24.41 0.16 28.97
CA GLY A 321 25.08 0.32 30.26
C GLY A 321 26.57 -0.02 30.13
N ALA A 322 27.45 0.90 30.52
CA ALA A 322 28.91 0.74 30.42
C ALA A 322 29.65 1.39 31.62
N GLY A 323 30.97 1.19 31.66
CA GLY A 323 31.84 1.70 32.71
C GLY A 323 32.13 0.67 33.81
N ALA A 324 32.72 1.12 34.92
CA ALA A 324 33.10 0.27 36.05
C ALA A 324 31.94 -0.01 37.01
N GLY A 325 30.85 0.76 36.94
CA GLY A 325 29.68 0.60 37.80
C GLY A 325 28.89 -0.66 37.49
N SER A 326 28.25 -1.21 38.51
CA SER A 326 27.38 -2.38 38.34
C SER A 326 26.06 -1.99 37.66
N TRP A 327 25.87 -2.45 36.43
CA TRP A 327 24.60 -2.38 35.71
C TRP A 327 23.71 -3.61 35.96
N ASP A 328 23.91 -4.31 37.07
CA ASP A 328 23.01 -5.37 37.53
C ASP A 328 21.85 -4.78 38.33
N LEU A 329 20.71 -4.66 37.65
CA LEU A 329 19.46 -4.13 38.20
C LEU A 329 18.52 -5.25 38.67
N SER A 330 18.93 -6.52 38.58
CA SER A 330 18.08 -7.67 38.91
C SER A 330 17.71 -7.75 40.40
N ALA A 331 18.53 -7.17 41.28
CA ALA A 331 18.25 -7.10 42.72
C ALA A 331 17.19 -6.03 43.08
N ILE A 332 16.88 -5.10 42.16
CA ILE A 332 15.86 -4.08 42.36
C ILE A 332 14.50 -4.73 42.09
N SER A 333 14.02 -5.49 43.08
CA SER A 333 12.79 -6.28 42.98
C SER A 333 11.60 -5.43 42.54
N GLY A 334 11.25 -5.56 41.26
CA GLY A 334 10.09 -4.90 40.67
C GLY A 334 10.23 -3.42 40.31
N GLY A 335 11.43 -2.86 40.41
CA GLY A 335 11.67 -1.45 40.12
C GLY A 335 12.20 -1.18 38.72
N SER A 336 12.71 -2.16 37.96
CA SER A 336 13.40 -1.89 36.69
C SER A 336 12.94 -2.75 35.51
N GLY A 337 12.49 -2.08 34.44
CA GLY A 337 11.92 -2.72 33.26
C GLY A 337 12.80 -2.69 32.01
N ASP A 338 12.80 -3.79 31.26
CA ASP A 338 13.46 -3.92 29.95
C ASP A 338 12.47 -3.68 28.80
N ALA A 339 12.39 -2.44 28.32
CA ALA A 339 11.56 -2.07 27.18
C ALA A 339 12.26 -2.32 25.82
N GLY A 340 13.34 -3.11 25.80
CA GLY A 340 14.00 -3.59 24.60
C GLY A 340 15.13 -2.70 24.06
N GLY A 341 16.05 -3.32 23.31
CA GLY A 341 17.20 -2.62 22.71
C GLY A 341 18.31 -2.27 23.68
N ASN A 342 18.22 -2.76 24.92
CA ASN A 342 19.22 -2.53 25.94
C ASN A 342 20.37 -3.54 25.80
N SER A 343 21.58 -3.12 26.16
CA SER A 343 22.74 -4.02 26.29
C SER A 343 23.63 -3.56 27.43
N GLY A 344 24.40 -4.49 28.02
CA GLY A 344 25.24 -4.18 29.18
C GLY A 344 24.47 -3.89 30.49
N ILE A 345 23.14 -4.10 30.51
CA ILE A 345 22.28 -3.98 31.69
C ILE A 345 21.64 -5.35 31.97
N THR A 346 21.72 -5.81 33.21
CA THR A 346 21.05 -7.05 33.66
C THR A 346 19.76 -6.67 34.37
N PHE A 347 18.61 -7.13 33.85
CA PHE A 347 17.30 -6.90 34.46
C PHE A 347 16.84 -8.12 35.26
N THR A 348 15.77 -7.96 36.05
CA THR A 348 15.02 -9.10 36.57
C THR A 348 14.46 -9.93 35.41
N THR A 349 14.60 -11.25 35.49
CA THR A 349 13.96 -12.17 34.54
C THR A 349 12.45 -11.94 34.54
N GLY A 350 11.85 -11.86 33.35
CA GLY A 350 10.41 -11.72 33.19
C GLY A 350 9.66 -12.88 33.86
N ALA A 351 8.54 -12.55 34.50
CA ALA A 351 7.68 -13.50 35.19
C ALA A 351 6.21 -13.32 34.77
N PRO A 352 5.38 -14.38 34.81
CA PRO A 352 3.95 -14.23 34.59
C PRO A 352 3.29 -13.43 35.74
N GLN A 353 2.44 -12.47 35.38
CA GLN A 353 1.69 -11.59 36.26
C GLN A 353 0.20 -11.86 36.06
N TYR A 354 -0.44 -12.41 37.09
CA TYR A 354 -1.85 -12.77 37.09
C TYR A 354 -2.67 -11.65 37.71
N TRP A 355 -3.71 -11.20 37.01
CA TRP A 355 -4.67 -10.28 37.59
C TRP A 355 -5.72 -11.02 38.42
N LYS A 356 -6.08 -10.51 39.60
CA LYS A 356 -7.21 -11.00 40.39
C LYS A 356 -7.98 -9.86 41.05
N HIS A 357 -9.30 -9.91 40.88
CA HIS A 357 -10.26 -8.91 41.32
C HIS A 357 -10.99 -9.31 42.62
N GLY A 358 -11.21 -8.36 43.54
CA GLY A 358 -12.16 -8.53 44.66
C GLY A 358 -13.60 -8.18 44.25
N ALA A 359 -14.63 -8.82 44.79
CA ALA A 359 -16.01 -8.80 44.24
C ALA A 359 -16.65 -7.42 43.89
N SER A 360 -16.20 -6.29 44.45
CA SER A 360 -16.98 -5.04 44.50
C SER A 360 -16.64 -3.95 43.46
N ALA A 361 -15.39 -3.73 43.04
CA ALA A 361 -15.01 -2.50 42.30
C ALA A 361 -14.71 -2.70 40.80
N SER A 362 -14.37 -1.66 40.05
CA SER A 362 -13.56 -1.72 38.81
C SER A 362 -12.26 -1.01 39.14
N ASP A 363 -11.13 -1.45 38.57
CA ASP A 363 -9.81 -1.02 39.04
C ASP A 363 -8.87 -0.62 37.91
N ASN A 364 -7.84 0.12 38.30
CA ASN A 364 -6.78 0.56 37.42
C ASN A 364 -5.68 -0.50 37.32
N TRP A 365 -5.03 -0.58 36.16
CA TRP A 365 -3.85 -1.42 35.94
C TRP A 365 -2.77 -1.17 37.00
N SER A 366 -2.67 0.07 37.46
CA SER A 366 -1.73 0.51 38.50
C SER A 366 -2.05 0.02 39.93
N THR A 367 -3.17 -0.67 40.17
CA THR A 367 -3.51 -1.24 41.49
C THR A 367 -2.63 -2.44 41.82
N ILE A 368 -1.51 -2.21 42.51
CA ILE A 368 -0.50 -3.24 42.88
C ILE A 368 -1.14 -4.47 43.56
N GLY A 369 -2.14 -4.26 44.42
CA GLY A 369 -2.79 -5.34 45.18
C GLY A 369 -3.56 -6.37 44.33
N ASN A 370 -3.77 -6.10 43.04
CA ASN A 370 -4.48 -7.00 42.13
C ASN A 370 -3.54 -7.88 41.30
N TRP A 371 -2.22 -7.76 41.47
CA TRP A 371 -1.21 -8.53 40.73
C TRP A 371 -0.60 -9.65 41.56
N PHE A 372 -0.55 -10.86 40.98
CA PHE A 372 -0.11 -12.09 41.63
C PHE A 372 0.85 -12.89 40.75
N LEU A 373 1.61 -13.81 41.37
CA LEU A 373 2.57 -14.68 40.66
C LEU A 373 1.98 -16.06 40.29
N ALA A 374 0.72 -16.31 40.65
CA ALA A 374 0.02 -17.56 40.35
C ALA A 374 -1.48 -17.34 40.14
N THR A 375 -2.09 -18.20 39.30
CA THR A 375 -3.52 -18.17 38.95
C THR A 375 -4.47 -18.17 40.16
N ASN A 376 -4.12 -18.85 41.25
CA ASN A 376 -4.95 -18.92 42.45
C ASN A 376 -4.88 -17.65 43.33
N GLY A 377 -4.09 -16.66 42.95
CA GLY A 377 -3.79 -15.47 43.76
C GLY A 377 -2.70 -15.72 44.80
N GLY A 378 -1.81 -16.68 44.57
CA GLY A 378 -0.65 -16.95 45.43
C GLY A 378 0.51 -15.97 45.21
N GLY A 379 1.24 -15.68 46.29
CA GLY A 379 2.56 -15.04 46.23
C GLY A 379 2.59 -13.60 45.72
N GLY A 380 1.54 -12.80 45.97
CA GLY A 380 1.32 -11.41 45.51
C GLY A 380 2.56 -10.68 44.96
N ALA A 381 2.45 -10.16 43.73
CA ALA A 381 3.61 -9.70 42.97
C ALA A 381 4.32 -8.47 43.57
N GLY A 382 3.62 -7.68 44.39
CA GLY A 382 4.16 -6.48 45.04
C GLY A 382 4.45 -5.32 44.09
N ARG A 383 4.10 -5.48 42.81
CA ARG A 383 4.36 -4.53 41.72
C ARG A 383 3.34 -4.69 40.60
N VAL A 384 3.31 -3.72 39.70
CA VAL A 384 2.62 -3.85 38.41
C VAL A 384 3.54 -4.55 37.38
N PRO A 385 2.99 -5.11 36.29
CA PRO A 385 3.80 -5.71 35.23
C PRO A 385 4.87 -4.76 34.69
N LEU A 386 6.08 -5.31 34.51
CA LEU A 386 7.20 -4.67 33.83
C LEU A 386 7.17 -5.04 32.34
N PRO A 387 7.82 -4.26 31.47
CA PRO A 387 7.92 -4.53 30.03
C PRO A 387 8.28 -5.96 29.62
N GLN A 388 9.07 -6.70 30.42
CA GLN A 388 9.48 -8.08 30.14
C GLN A 388 8.53 -9.16 30.66
N ASP A 389 7.52 -8.81 31.47
CA ASP A 389 6.60 -9.75 32.10
C ASP A 389 5.44 -10.13 31.18
N ASP A 390 5.02 -11.38 31.22
CA ASP A 390 3.78 -11.83 30.59
C ASP A 390 2.60 -11.56 31.55
N VAL A 391 1.48 -11.11 31.01
CA VAL A 391 0.29 -10.70 31.73
C VAL A 391 -0.85 -11.65 31.41
N VAL A 392 -1.51 -12.17 32.46
CA VAL A 392 -2.53 -13.20 32.34
C VAL A 392 -3.80 -12.77 33.06
N PHE A 393 -4.90 -12.75 32.31
CA PHE A 393 -6.26 -12.72 32.81
C PHE A 393 -6.91 -14.07 32.50
N ASP A 394 -7.21 -14.85 33.54
CA ASP A 394 -7.75 -16.20 33.45
C ASP A 394 -9.11 -16.33 34.17
N ALA A 395 -9.60 -17.56 34.32
CA ALA A 395 -10.90 -17.83 34.93
C ALA A 395 -11.03 -17.33 36.38
N ASN A 396 -9.90 -17.15 37.09
CA ASN A 396 -9.86 -16.66 38.47
C ASN A 396 -9.72 -15.13 38.54
N SER A 397 -9.55 -14.44 37.42
CA SER A 397 -9.31 -13.00 37.41
C SER A 397 -10.51 -12.16 37.84
N PHE A 398 -11.74 -12.62 37.59
CA PHE A 398 -12.96 -11.86 37.87
C PHE A 398 -13.98 -12.70 38.61
N ALA A 399 -14.36 -12.28 39.82
CA ALA A 399 -15.36 -12.97 40.64
C ALA A 399 -16.82 -12.58 40.33
N ALA A 400 -17.06 -11.57 39.48
CA ALA A 400 -18.38 -11.06 39.12
C ALA A 400 -18.39 -10.43 37.72
N THR A 401 -19.58 -10.27 37.11
CA THR A 401 -19.72 -9.79 35.74
C THR A 401 -19.44 -8.30 35.54
N GLY A 402 -18.96 -7.91 34.35
CA GLY A 402 -18.90 -6.52 33.90
C GLY A 402 -17.82 -5.65 34.55
N LYS A 403 -16.77 -6.25 35.12
CA LYS A 403 -15.66 -5.51 35.75
C LYS A 403 -14.75 -4.88 34.72
N THR A 404 -14.30 -3.65 34.98
CA THR A 404 -13.41 -2.91 34.08
C THR A 404 -11.99 -2.88 34.62
N VAL A 405 -11.02 -3.11 33.74
CA VAL A 405 -9.60 -2.87 33.97
C VAL A 405 -9.19 -1.68 33.11
N VAL A 406 -8.84 -0.56 33.75
CA VAL A 406 -8.40 0.66 33.06
C VAL A 406 -6.88 0.63 32.89
N ALA A 407 -6.41 0.65 31.64
CA ALA A 407 -4.99 0.66 31.27
C ALA A 407 -4.35 2.04 31.53
N ASP A 408 -4.20 2.41 32.80
CA ASP A 408 -3.67 3.70 33.22
C ASP A 408 -2.14 3.73 33.38
N MET A 409 -1.45 2.70 32.87
CA MET A 409 0.01 2.60 32.82
C MET A 409 0.50 2.72 31.36
N PRO A 410 1.50 3.59 31.05
CA PRO A 410 1.99 3.73 29.68
C PRO A 410 2.65 2.48 29.10
N ARG A 411 3.14 1.58 29.96
CA ARG A 411 3.79 0.31 29.58
C ARG A 411 3.03 -0.82 30.28
N LEU A 412 2.41 -1.70 29.50
CA LEU A 412 1.49 -2.71 30.02
C LEU A 412 2.14 -4.08 30.27
N GLY A 413 3.32 -4.32 29.73
CA GLY A 413 4.03 -5.59 29.83
C GLY A 413 4.38 -6.17 28.46
N LYS A 414 4.88 -7.41 28.44
CA LYS A 414 5.26 -8.12 27.23
C LYS A 414 4.02 -8.62 26.51
N SER A 415 3.56 -9.84 26.81
CA SER A 415 2.35 -10.40 26.21
C SER A 415 1.16 -10.25 27.16
N ILE A 416 -0.02 -9.89 26.65
CA ILE A 416 -1.24 -9.81 27.45
C ILE A 416 -2.23 -10.85 26.92
N SER A 417 -2.58 -11.81 27.76
CA SER A 417 -3.51 -12.90 27.43
C SER A 417 -4.77 -12.81 28.29
N TRP A 418 -5.93 -12.76 27.63
CA TRP A 418 -7.26 -12.89 28.25
C TRP A 418 -7.83 -14.30 28.13
N THR A 419 -7.01 -15.26 27.69
CA THR A 419 -7.43 -16.64 27.48
C THR A 419 -7.97 -17.24 28.78
N GLY A 420 -9.22 -17.70 28.73
CA GLY A 420 -9.90 -18.30 29.88
C GLY A 420 -10.55 -17.30 30.84
N ALA A 421 -10.41 -15.99 30.63
CA ALA A 421 -11.14 -15.01 31.43
C ALA A 421 -12.66 -15.20 31.28
N THR A 422 -13.36 -15.16 32.41
CA THR A 422 -14.82 -15.34 32.48
C THR A 422 -15.50 -14.05 32.93
N ASN A 423 -16.83 -14.04 33.02
CA ASN A 423 -17.62 -12.94 33.58
C ASN A 423 -17.56 -11.61 32.78
N SER A 424 -17.36 -11.69 31.46
CA SER A 424 -17.46 -10.55 30.53
C SER A 424 -16.78 -9.26 30.99
N PRO A 425 -15.45 -9.28 31.21
CA PRO A 425 -14.71 -8.11 31.66
C PRO A 425 -14.64 -7.04 30.56
N THR A 426 -14.28 -5.83 30.96
CA THR A 426 -13.96 -4.72 30.06
C THR A 426 -12.47 -4.38 30.17
N PHE A 427 -11.76 -4.36 29.04
CA PHE A 427 -10.41 -3.80 28.96
C PHE A 427 -10.48 -2.40 28.33
N SER A 428 -10.08 -1.38 29.10
CA SER A 428 -10.26 0.03 28.75
C SER A 428 -8.93 0.75 28.57
N LEU A 429 -8.56 1.05 27.32
CA LEU A 429 -7.39 1.82 26.91
C LEU A 429 -7.81 3.27 26.62
N THR A 430 -8.35 3.94 27.63
CA THR A 430 -8.95 5.28 27.51
C THR A 430 -8.19 6.36 28.29
N SER A 431 -7.31 5.97 29.21
CA SER A 431 -6.66 6.87 30.17
C SER A 431 -5.35 7.50 29.68
N THR A 432 -4.46 6.72 29.07
CA THR A 432 -3.14 7.17 28.57
C THR A 432 -2.76 6.35 27.33
N PRO A 433 -1.91 6.87 26.42
CA PRO A 433 -1.27 6.02 25.42
C PRO A 433 -0.56 4.83 26.07
N ASN A 434 -0.74 3.64 25.48
CA ASN A 434 -0.22 2.39 26.00
C ASN A 434 0.75 1.73 25.02
N THR A 435 1.82 1.14 25.55
CA THR A 435 2.80 0.34 24.82
C THR A 435 2.83 -1.09 25.37
N LEU A 436 2.85 -2.07 24.47
CA LEU A 436 3.10 -3.48 24.78
C LEU A 436 4.30 -4.01 23.99
N TYR A 437 4.97 -5.04 24.53
CA TYR A 437 6.23 -5.55 23.98
C TYR A 437 6.13 -6.98 23.43
N GLY A 438 4.92 -7.53 23.35
CA GLY A 438 4.68 -8.92 22.95
C GLY A 438 3.30 -9.13 22.31
N SER A 439 2.72 -10.31 22.51
CA SER A 439 1.42 -10.67 21.93
C SER A 439 0.24 -10.02 22.66
N LEU A 440 -0.86 -9.79 21.95
CA LEU A 440 -2.14 -9.43 22.56
C LEU A 440 -3.20 -10.47 22.16
N THR A 441 -3.78 -11.14 23.16
CA THR A 441 -4.83 -12.15 22.95
C THR A 441 -6.09 -11.72 23.69
N LEU A 442 -7.08 -11.24 22.96
CA LEU A 442 -8.42 -10.91 23.47
C LEU A 442 -9.34 -12.14 23.41
N ILE A 443 -10.53 -12.03 24.00
CA ILE A 443 -11.58 -13.06 23.94
C ILE A 443 -12.93 -12.47 23.49
N SER A 444 -13.76 -13.28 22.84
CA SER A 444 -15.04 -12.81 22.29
C SER A 444 -16.03 -12.36 23.37
N GLY A 445 -15.96 -12.95 24.57
CA GLY A 445 -16.86 -12.67 25.70
C GLY A 445 -16.62 -11.35 26.43
N MET A 446 -15.60 -10.56 26.06
CA MET A 446 -15.23 -9.31 26.74
C MET A 446 -15.68 -8.04 26.00
N THR A 447 -15.63 -6.90 26.68
CA THR A 447 -15.69 -5.58 26.05
C THR A 447 -14.27 -5.01 25.90
N PHE A 448 -13.96 -4.42 24.74
CA PHE A 448 -12.69 -3.76 24.49
C PHE A 448 -12.98 -2.31 24.10
N GLY A 449 -12.46 -1.36 24.87
CA GLY A 449 -12.62 0.06 24.61
C GLY A 449 -11.26 0.72 24.47
N GLN A 450 -10.92 1.20 23.28
CA GLN A 450 -9.66 1.90 23.03
C GLN A 450 -9.94 3.32 22.56
N SER A 451 -9.57 4.34 23.32
CA SER A 451 -9.60 5.74 22.86
C SER A 451 -8.23 6.44 22.90
N GLN A 452 -7.19 5.71 23.27
CA GLN A 452 -5.80 6.15 23.27
C GLN A 452 -4.95 5.32 22.29
N HIS A 453 -3.77 5.83 21.95
CA HIS A 453 -2.83 5.11 21.08
C HIS A 453 -2.39 3.79 21.73
N LEU A 454 -2.40 2.72 20.94
CA LEU A 454 -1.84 1.42 21.30
C LEU A 454 -0.61 1.18 20.44
N THR A 455 0.55 0.94 21.05
CA THR A 455 1.81 0.73 20.33
C THR A 455 2.39 -0.65 20.65
N PHE A 456 2.73 -1.42 19.61
CA PHE A 456 3.52 -2.64 19.71
C PHE A 456 4.99 -2.29 19.46
N GLU A 457 5.88 -2.55 20.43
CA GLU A 457 7.33 -2.28 20.33
C GLU A 457 8.21 -3.52 20.57
N GLY A 458 7.60 -4.71 20.60
CA GLY A 458 8.34 -5.97 20.76
C GLY A 458 9.37 -6.21 19.65
N ARG A 459 10.49 -6.86 20.00
CA ARG A 459 11.60 -7.15 19.06
C ARG A 459 11.69 -8.63 18.64
N GLY A 460 10.70 -9.42 19.03
CA GLY A 460 10.56 -10.83 18.67
C GLY A 460 9.38 -11.04 17.72
N SER A 461 9.01 -12.31 17.54
CA SER A 461 7.81 -12.70 16.81
C SER A 461 6.64 -12.85 17.76
N TYR A 462 5.60 -12.07 17.54
CA TYR A 462 4.42 -11.99 18.40
C TYR A 462 3.14 -12.00 17.57
N SER A 463 2.01 -12.12 18.26
CA SER A 463 0.72 -12.33 17.64
C SER A 463 -0.36 -11.39 18.17
N LEU A 464 -1.35 -11.12 17.33
CA LEU A 464 -2.55 -10.39 17.68
C LEU A 464 -3.79 -11.26 17.43
N THR A 465 -4.56 -11.49 18.48
CA THR A 465 -5.91 -12.07 18.42
C THR A 465 -6.91 -11.01 18.85
N SER A 466 -7.64 -10.48 17.89
CA SER A 466 -8.64 -9.43 18.07
C SER A 466 -9.93 -9.96 18.71
N ALA A 467 -10.22 -11.26 18.56
CA ALA A 467 -11.42 -11.95 19.01
C ALA A 467 -12.73 -11.26 18.63
N GLY A 468 -12.78 -10.73 17.39
CA GLY A 468 -13.91 -9.98 16.84
C GLY A 468 -14.13 -8.60 17.47
N LYS A 469 -13.15 -8.06 18.19
CA LYS A 469 -13.19 -6.70 18.75
C LYS A 469 -12.74 -5.68 17.72
N VAL A 470 -13.39 -4.52 17.74
CA VAL A 470 -13.02 -3.37 16.91
C VAL A 470 -12.03 -2.52 17.68
N PHE A 471 -10.87 -2.29 17.06
CA PHE A 471 -9.86 -1.37 17.56
C PHE A 471 -10.25 0.06 17.24
N MET A 472 -9.78 0.98 18.10
CA MET A 472 -9.92 2.43 17.97
C MET A 472 -11.36 2.94 18.22
N THR A 473 -11.46 3.98 19.05
CA THR A 473 -12.57 4.90 19.25
C THR A 473 -11.96 6.31 19.37
N GLY A 474 -12.59 7.37 18.84
CA GLY A 474 -12.00 8.71 18.75
C GLY A 474 -10.82 8.84 17.76
N VAL A 475 -9.78 9.59 18.14
CA VAL A 475 -8.57 9.95 17.34
C VAL A 475 -7.36 9.02 17.58
N ALA A 476 -7.60 7.83 18.12
CA ALA A 476 -6.56 6.87 18.45
C ALA A 476 -6.01 6.12 17.23
N ASN A 477 -4.75 5.67 17.33
CA ASN A 477 -4.05 4.84 16.34
C ASN A 477 -3.56 3.54 16.98
N VAL A 478 -3.30 2.55 16.14
CA VAL A 478 -2.56 1.33 16.45
C VAL A 478 -1.24 1.45 15.72
N ASN A 479 -0.16 1.50 16.47
CA ASN A 479 1.19 1.70 15.94
C ASN A 479 1.96 0.38 16.08
N ILE A 480 2.61 -0.04 15.00
CA ILE A 480 3.53 -1.17 14.98
C ILE A 480 4.94 -0.58 14.79
N SER A 481 5.70 -0.53 15.87
CA SER A 481 7.06 0.03 15.95
C SER A 481 8.05 -1.06 16.40
N MET A 482 7.89 -2.26 15.86
CA MET A 482 8.56 -3.50 16.29
C MET A 482 9.91 -3.70 15.60
N ILE A 483 10.95 -3.00 16.03
CA ILE A 483 12.27 -3.09 15.39
C ILE A 483 12.79 -4.54 15.35
N GLY A 484 12.95 -5.06 14.13
CA GLY A 484 13.35 -6.45 13.89
C GLY A 484 12.29 -7.49 14.26
N GLY A 485 11.16 -7.08 14.83
CA GLY A 485 10.07 -7.95 15.27
C GLY A 485 8.99 -8.15 14.21
N ILE A 486 8.09 -9.09 14.50
CA ILE A 486 6.97 -9.48 13.65
C ILE A 486 5.68 -9.46 14.49
N LEU A 487 4.62 -8.85 13.96
CA LEU A 487 3.26 -8.98 14.48
C LEU A 487 2.40 -9.78 13.49
N THR A 488 2.02 -10.99 13.88
CA THR A 488 1.23 -11.91 13.05
C THR A 488 -0.22 -11.98 13.53
N LEU A 489 -1.18 -11.71 12.65
CA LEU A 489 -2.60 -11.87 12.96
C LEU A 489 -2.98 -13.34 13.17
N GLN A 490 -3.89 -13.58 14.11
CA GLN A 490 -4.49 -14.90 14.39
C GLN A 490 -5.98 -14.96 14.04
N ASP A 491 -6.56 -13.81 13.71
CA ASP A 491 -7.94 -13.63 13.25
C ASP A 491 -8.06 -12.30 12.48
N ASN A 492 -9.27 -11.98 12.00
CA ASN A 492 -9.53 -10.72 11.31
C ASN A 492 -9.27 -9.52 12.22
N PHE A 493 -8.57 -8.52 11.68
CA PHE A 493 -8.35 -7.24 12.33
C PHE A 493 -9.36 -6.21 11.82
N ASP A 494 -10.00 -5.50 12.74
CA ASP A 494 -10.94 -4.42 12.40
C ASP A 494 -10.65 -3.17 13.23
N SER A 495 -10.51 -2.04 12.55
CA SER A 495 -10.42 -0.68 13.11
C SER A 495 -11.23 0.33 12.31
N SER A 496 -12.22 -0.16 11.56
CA SER A 496 -13.01 0.62 10.59
C SER A 496 -14.11 1.49 11.22
N ALA A 497 -14.47 1.25 12.49
CA ALA A 497 -15.44 2.10 13.18
C ALA A 497 -14.89 3.52 13.32
N GLY A 498 -15.75 4.55 13.18
CA GLY A 498 -15.50 5.98 13.44
C GLY A 498 -14.42 6.65 12.57
N ASN A 499 -14.19 7.97 12.74
CA ASN A 499 -13.55 8.79 11.70
C ASN A 499 -12.05 9.06 11.91
N GLY A 500 -11.25 9.10 10.83
CA GLY A 500 -9.88 9.66 10.81
C GLY A 500 -8.79 8.84 11.53
N ARG A 501 -8.89 7.51 11.52
CA ARG A 501 -8.07 6.59 12.33
C ARG A 501 -7.09 5.80 11.48
N THR A 502 -5.88 5.54 11.97
CA THR A 502 -4.82 4.93 11.15
C THR A 502 -4.18 3.72 11.83
N LEU A 503 -4.10 2.60 11.11
CA LEU A 503 -3.17 1.51 11.41
C LEU A 503 -1.80 1.90 10.81
N ILE A 504 -0.80 2.07 11.67
CA ILE A 504 0.50 2.61 11.29
C ILE A 504 1.58 1.54 11.47
N LEU A 505 2.31 1.22 10.40
CA LEU A 505 3.53 0.43 10.46
C LEU A 505 4.75 1.37 10.37
N ASN A 506 5.45 1.54 11.49
CA ASN A 506 6.66 2.34 11.60
C ASN A 506 7.94 1.49 11.49
N ASN A 507 7.94 0.27 12.03
CA ASN A 507 9.10 -0.63 12.03
C ASN A 507 8.65 -2.10 12.09
N GLY A 508 9.47 -2.99 11.54
CA GLY A 508 9.24 -4.44 11.64
C GLY A 508 8.30 -4.99 10.59
N THR A 509 7.80 -6.20 10.82
CA THR A 509 6.90 -6.91 9.91
C THR A 509 5.48 -6.91 10.47
N PHE A 510 4.52 -6.48 9.65
CA PHE A 510 3.11 -6.78 9.87
C PHE A 510 2.70 -7.90 8.93
N ASP A 511 2.24 -9.01 9.50
CA ASP A 511 1.84 -10.22 8.78
C ASP A 511 0.35 -10.49 9.01
N ALA A 512 -0.45 -10.31 7.96
CA ALA A 512 -1.88 -10.55 8.01
C ALA A 512 -2.23 -12.05 8.04
N ASN A 513 -1.29 -12.95 7.70
CA ASN A 513 -1.45 -14.39 7.84
C ASN A 513 -2.78 -14.93 7.25
N ASN A 514 -3.13 -14.45 6.06
CA ASN A 514 -4.35 -14.77 5.32
C ASN A 514 -5.67 -14.25 5.92
N PHE A 515 -5.64 -13.48 7.01
CA PHE A 515 -6.82 -12.86 7.58
C PHE A 515 -7.17 -11.52 6.94
N ASN A 516 -8.44 -11.12 7.07
CA ASN A 516 -8.92 -9.84 6.57
C ASN A 516 -8.42 -8.70 7.49
N VAL A 517 -8.10 -7.56 6.87
CA VAL A 517 -7.70 -6.33 7.55
C VAL A 517 -8.65 -5.22 7.15
N SER A 518 -9.43 -4.71 8.09
CA SER A 518 -10.34 -3.58 7.86
C SER A 518 -9.86 -2.38 8.66
N CYS A 519 -9.57 -1.27 8.00
CA CYS A 519 -9.18 -0.03 8.67
C CYS A 519 -9.55 1.17 7.80
N ASN A 520 -9.68 2.34 8.42
CA ASN A 520 -9.94 3.55 7.65
C ASN A 520 -8.73 3.89 6.80
N ASN A 521 -7.57 3.99 7.45
CA ASN A 521 -6.30 4.28 6.80
C ASN A 521 -5.25 3.27 7.24
N PHE A 522 -4.47 2.82 6.28
CA PHE A 522 -3.19 2.16 6.52
C PHE A 522 -2.05 3.08 6.11
N SER A 523 -1.06 3.26 6.98
CA SER A 523 0.11 4.10 6.69
C SER A 523 1.42 3.39 7.00
N SER A 524 2.35 3.44 6.05
CA SER A 524 3.75 3.04 6.23
C SER A 524 4.71 3.94 5.43
N SER A 525 4.36 5.22 5.30
CA SER A 525 5.14 6.24 4.60
C SER A 525 6.25 6.80 5.50
N ASN A 526 7.41 6.14 5.53
CA ASN A 526 8.63 6.60 6.21
C ASN A 526 9.88 5.90 5.63
N SER A 527 11.04 5.97 6.30
CA SER A 527 12.32 5.41 5.79
C SER A 527 12.94 4.30 6.65
N ASN A 528 12.25 3.86 7.70
CA ASN A 528 12.64 2.74 8.55
C ASN A 528 12.60 1.37 7.83
N THR A 529 13.19 0.33 8.42
CA THR A 529 13.03 -1.05 7.90
C THR A 529 11.67 -1.63 8.24
N ARG A 530 10.88 -1.97 7.22
CA ARG A 530 9.47 -2.39 7.33
C ARG A 530 9.12 -3.50 6.34
N SER A 531 8.26 -4.42 6.73
CA SER A 531 7.68 -5.43 5.84
C SER A 531 6.17 -5.54 6.02
N ILE A 532 5.43 -5.63 4.92
CA ILE A 532 3.98 -5.87 4.89
C ILE A 532 3.75 -7.19 4.16
N LEU A 533 3.21 -8.19 4.85
CA LEU A 533 2.81 -9.47 4.26
C LEU A 533 1.27 -9.53 4.25
N MET A 534 0.68 -9.48 3.06
CA MET A 534 -0.77 -9.32 2.91
C MET A 534 -1.56 -10.64 2.95
N GLY A 535 -0.91 -11.79 2.72
CA GLY A 535 -1.58 -13.09 2.62
C GLY A 535 -2.63 -13.17 1.51
N SER A 536 -3.65 -14.00 1.69
CA SER A 536 -4.79 -14.13 0.77
C SER A 536 -6.06 -13.35 1.18
N GLY A 537 -6.02 -12.66 2.33
CA GLY A 537 -7.17 -11.96 2.90
C GLY A 537 -7.60 -10.71 2.12
N ILE A 538 -8.79 -10.20 2.44
CA ILE A 538 -9.30 -8.93 1.93
C ILE A 538 -8.87 -7.80 2.86
N TRP A 539 -8.16 -6.83 2.30
CA TRP A 539 -7.75 -5.60 2.96
C TRP A 539 -8.72 -4.50 2.55
N THR A 540 -9.60 -4.08 3.45
CA THR A 540 -10.58 -3.02 3.19
C THR A 540 -10.10 -1.72 3.81
N MET A 541 -9.80 -0.75 2.95
CA MET A 541 -9.41 0.60 3.33
C MET A 541 -10.55 1.55 3.08
N GLY A 542 -10.79 2.42 4.04
CA GLY A 542 -11.73 3.51 3.90
C GLY A 542 -12.99 3.37 4.74
N ASN A 543 -13.57 4.52 5.04
CA ASN A 543 -14.93 4.67 5.50
C ASN A 543 -15.47 6.03 5.05
N ALA A 544 -16.72 6.31 5.38
CA ALA A 544 -17.39 7.53 4.93
C ALA A 544 -16.65 8.83 5.29
N TYR A 545 -15.78 8.94 6.31
CA TYR A 545 -15.32 10.26 6.79
C TYR A 545 -13.80 10.33 7.00
N GLN A 546 -13.10 11.00 6.08
CA GLN A 546 -11.63 10.97 6.00
C GLN A 546 -11.02 12.31 5.56
N SER A 547 -9.88 12.69 6.15
CA SER A 547 -9.05 13.85 5.72
C SER A 547 -7.67 13.43 5.17
N SER A 548 -7.40 12.13 5.03
CA SER A 548 -6.10 11.57 4.61
C SER A 548 -6.26 10.38 3.65
N SER A 549 -5.15 9.91 3.08
CA SER A 549 -5.13 8.77 2.14
C SER A 549 -5.53 7.45 2.82
N PRO A 550 -6.42 6.63 2.20
CA PRO A 550 -6.78 5.30 2.70
C PRO A 550 -5.58 4.35 2.75
N TRP A 551 -4.65 4.51 1.82
CA TRP A 551 -3.48 3.67 1.68
C TRP A 551 -2.28 4.58 1.42
N ASN A 552 -1.46 4.76 2.45
CA ASN A 552 -0.36 5.73 2.43
C ASN A 552 1.01 5.05 2.45
N LEU A 553 1.54 4.77 1.25
CA LEU A 553 2.91 4.29 1.00
C LEU A 553 3.70 5.28 0.13
N GLN A 554 3.56 6.59 0.38
CA GLN A 554 4.27 7.62 -0.40
C GLN A 554 5.80 7.49 -0.29
N THR A 555 6.34 7.23 0.91
CA THR A 555 7.77 6.96 1.13
C THR A 555 8.00 5.46 1.35
N ILE A 556 8.70 4.81 0.41
CA ILE A 556 8.93 3.35 0.41
C ILE A 556 10.36 2.94 0.77
N THR A 557 11.21 3.87 1.21
CA THR A 557 12.60 3.54 1.59
C THR A 557 12.61 2.46 2.67
N ASN A 558 13.35 1.37 2.42
CA ASN A 558 13.45 0.19 3.28
C ASN A 558 12.11 -0.53 3.54
N LEU A 559 11.13 -0.41 2.64
CA LEU A 559 9.86 -1.14 2.67
C LEU A 559 9.91 -2.36 1.75
N ASN A 560 9.55 -3.52 2.30
CA ASN A 560 9.19 -4.70 1.53
C ASN A 560 7.66 -4.92 1.59
N LEU A 561 6.99 -4.92 0.44
CA LEU A 561 5.57 -5.27 0.36
C LEU A 561 5.42 -6.58 -0.43
N ASN A 562 4.85 -7.59 0.23
CA ASN A 562 4.45 -8.84 -0.40
C ASN A 562 2.93 -8.94 -0.42
N ALA A 563 2.35 -8.71 -1.60
CA ALA A 563 0.90 -8.73 -1.79
C ALA A 563 0.32 -10.16 -1.85
N GLU A 564 1.14 -11.20 -2.06
CA GLU A 564 0.72 -12.59 -2.20
C GLU A 564 -0.52 -12.75 -3.12
N THR A 565 -1.62 -13.32 -2.62
CA THR A 565 -2.89 -13.46 -3.34
C THR A 565 -3.99 -12.54 -2.81
N SER A 566 -3.63 -11.50 -2.05
CA SER A 566 -4.56 -10.59 -1.38
C SER A 566 -5.46 -9.81 -2.35
N THR A 567 -6.52 -9.24 -1.77
CA THR A 567 -7.35 -8.23 -2.43
C THR A 567 -7.39 -6.96 -1.60
N LEU A 568 -6.89 -5.85 -2.14
CA LEU A 568 -7.02 -4.52 -1.55
C LEU A 568 -8.27 -3.82 -2.11
N LYS A 569 -9.19 -3.49 -1.22
CA LYS A 569 -10.46 -2.82 -1.52
C LYS A 569 -10.41 -1.40 -0.99
N ILE A 570 -10.59 -0.42 -1.88
CA ILE A 570 -10.68 1.00 -1.50
C ILE A 570 -12.16 1.40 -1.52
N GLU A 571 -12.71 1.69 -0.34
CA GLU A 571 -14.08 2.18 -0.16
C GLU A 571 -14.23 3.66 -0.57
N ASP A 572 -15.48 4.05 -0.79
CA ASP A 572 -15.84 5.42 -1.14
C ASP A 572 -15.89 6.33 0.09
N PHE A 573 -15.59 7.62 -0.12
CA PHE A 573 -15.49 8.63 0.94
C PHE A 573 -16.59 9.69 0.79
N THR A 574 -16.97 10.35 1.89
CA THR A 574 -17.83 11.55 1.82
C THR A 574 -17.09 12.80 1.32
N SER A 575 -15.75 12.77 1.34
CA SER A 575 -14.95 13.80 0.67
C SER A 575 -15.19 13.76 -0.84
N ALA A 576 -15.21 14.93 -1.48
CA ALA A 576 -15.34 14.99 -2.94
C ALA A 576 -14.15 14.36 -3.67
N THR A 577 -12.97 14.31 -3.02
CA THR A 577 -11.74 13.78 -3.61
C THR A 577 -10.89 13.02 -2.60
N GLN A 578 -10.16 12.01 -3.07
CA GLN A 578 -9.12 11.31 -2.31
C GLN A 578 -7.90 10.99 -3.18
N THR A 579 -6.75 10.76 -2.55
CA THR A 579 -5.54 10.24 -3.21
C THR A 579 -5.14 8.93 -2.55
N VAL A 580 -4.74 7.94 -3.35
CA VAL A 580 -4.26 6.62 -2.92
C VAL A 580 -2.79 6.51 -3.32
N GLU A 581 -1.92 6.32 -2.33
CA GLU A 581 -0.47 6.35 -2.48
C GLU A 581 0.08 4.92 -2.44
N PHE A 582 0.08 4.26 -3.60
CA PHE A 582 0.54 2.87 -3.74
C PHE A 582 2.06 2.70 -3.73
N GLY A 583 2.83 3.80 -3.82
CA GLY A 583 4.28 3.80 -3.69
C GLY A 583 5.06 3.24 -4.89
N GLY A 584 4.40 2.97 -6.02
CA GLY A 584 5.04 2.34 -7.18
C GLY A 584 5.32 0.85 -6.99
N LEU A 585 4.58 0.19 -6.10
CA LEU A 585 4.76 -1.21 -5.73
C LEU A 585 3.89 -2.16 -6.57
N VAL A 586 4.05 -3.47 -6.33
CA VAL A 586 3.29 -4.54 -6.99
C VAL A 586 2.19 -5.04 -6.04
N TYR A 587 0.95 -5.07 -6.52
CA TYR A 587 -0.21 -5.58 -5.82
C TYR A 587 -0.84 -6.73 -6.59
N ASN A 588 -1.54 -7.63 -5.89
CA ASN A 588 -2.31 -8.68 -6.53
C ASN A 588 -3.64 -8.13 -7.06
N ASN A 589 -4.74 -8.21 -6.30
CA ASN A 589 -6.02 -7.67 -6.72
C ASN A 589 -6.26 -6.31 -6.06
N VAL A 590 -6.64 -5.30 -6.85
CA VAL A 590 -7.10 -4.00 -6.35
C VAL A 590 -8.51 -3.71 -6.87
N THR A 591 -9.40 -3.35 -5.96
CA THR A 591 -10.79 -2.99 -6.27
C THR A 591 -11.08 -1.58 -5.76
N LEU A 592 -11.43 -0.67 -6.66
CA LEU A 592 -12.04 0.62 -6.31
C LEU A 592 -13.55 0.43 -6.29
N ASN A 593 -14.17 0.64 -5.13
CA ASN A 593 -15.61 0.51 -5.02
C ASN A 593 -16.37 1.66 -5.69
N THR A 594 -17.65 1.38 -5.89
CA THR A 594 -18.64 2.34 -6.33
C THR A 594 -18.74 3.54 -5.38
N GLY A 595 -18.98 4.72 -5.94
CA GLY A 595 -19.35 5.93 -5.21
C GLY A 595 -18.83 7.22 -5.86
N ASP A 596 -19.12 8.34 -5.21
CA ASP A 596 -19.03 9.68 -5.81
C ASP A 596 -17.67 10.35 -5.59
N CYS A 597 -16.87 9.88 -4.61
CA CYS A 597 -15.54 10.45 -4.37
C CYS A 597 -14.64 10.22 -5.59
N ALA A 598 -14.05 11.29 -6.11
CA ALA A 598 -13.05 11.19 -7.16
C ALA A 598 -11.71 10.68 -6.58
N THR A 599 -11.29 9.49 -7.00
CA THR A 599 -10.09 8.82 -6.50
C THR A 599 -8.90 9.06 -7.42
N THR A 600 -7.86 9.71 -6.91
CA THR A 600 -6.56 9.84 -7.61
C THR A 600 -5.64 8.70 -7.21
N ILE A 601 -5.12 7.97 -8.18
CA ILE A 601 -4.09 6.94 -8.01
C ILE A 601 -2.72 7.57 -8.33
N ALA A 602 -1.86 7.62 -7.31
CA ALA A 602 -0.54 8.23 -7.40
C ALA A 602 0.54 7.23 -7.84
N GLY A 603 1.54 7.74 -8.57
CA GLY A 603 2.72 6.98 -9.01
C GLY A 603 2.44 5.94 -10.10
N SER A 604 3.50 5.28 -10.55
CA SER A 604 3.42 4.19 -11.53
C SER A 604 3.40 2.84 -10.81
N ASN A 605 2.25 2.17 -10.78
CA ASN A 605 2.05 0.94 -9.99
C ASN A 605 1.86 -0.29 -10.87
N THR A 606 2.01 -1.48 -10.29
CA THR A 606 1.70 -2.74 -10.95
C THR A 606 0.60 -3.49 -10.20
N PHE A 607 -0.42 -3.93 -10.93
CA PHE A 607 -1.53 -4.71 -10.41
C PHE A 607 -1.57 -6.05 -11.16
N ASN A 608 -1.85 -7.15 -10.46
CA ASN A 608 -2.29 -8.36 -11.15
C ASN A 608 -3.67 -8.12 -11.73
N ASN A 609 -4.65 -7.76 -10.90
CA ASN A 609 -5.99 -7.38 -11.34
C ASN A 609 -6.36 -5.98 -10.82
N LEU A 610 -6.95 -5.14 -11.67
CA LEU A 610 -7.51 -3.84 -11.29
C LEU A 610 -8.98 -3.77 -11.69
N THR A 611 -9.85 -3.62 -10.70
CA THR A 611 -11.30 -3.48 -10.87
C THR A 611 -11.77 -2.10 -10.44
N ILE A 612 -12.55 -1.44 -11.30
CA ILE A 612 -13.22 -0.17 -11.03
C ILE A 612 -14.72 -0.41 -11.12
N ASN A 613 -15.41 -0.34 -9.97
CA ASN A 613 -16.85 -0.54 -9.90
C ASN A 613 -17.61 0.76 -10.18
N ALA A 614 -18.74 0.68 -10.88
CA ALA A 614 -19.54 1.85 -11.25
C ALA A 614 -20.63 2.22 -10.22
N PRO A 615 -21.08 3.49 -10.16
CA PRO A 615 -20.41 4.67 -10.71
C PRO A 615 -19.09 4.97 -9.98
N LYS A 616 -18.11 5.55 -10.67
CA LYS A 616 -16.87 6.03 -10.04
C LYS A 616 -16.13 7.02 -10.92
N THR A 617 -15.44 7.98 -10.30
CA THR A 617 -14.44 8.82 -10.97
C THR A 617 -13.04 8.43 -10.49
N VAL A 618 -12.16 8.10 -11.41
CA VAL A 618 -10.76 7.75 -11.16
C VAL A 618 -9.85 8.68 -11.95
N LYS A 619 -8.80 9.18 -11.29
CA LYS A 619 -7.72 9.94 -11.91
C LYS A 619 -6.42 9.18 -11.76
N PHE A 620 -5.62 9.09 -12.81
CA PHE A 620 -4.24 8.62 -12.73
C PHE A 620 -3.29 9.81 -12.81
N THR A 621 -2.25 9.85 -11.97
CA THR A 621 -1.28 10.96 -12.01
C THR A 621 -0.68 11.11 -13.42
N SER A 622 -0.73 12.31 -13.98
CA SER A 622 -0.23 12.61 -15.33
C SER A 622 1.23 12.19 -15.48
N GLY A 623 1.57 11.54 -16.61
CA GLY A 623 2.91 11.03 -16.88
C GLY A 623 3.27 9.71 -16.16
N THR A 624 2.36 9.13 -15.38
CA THR A 624 2.56 7.82 -14.73
C THR A 624 1.94 6.67 -15.52
N THR A 625 2.40 5.45 -15.24
CA THR A 625 1.96 4.22 -15.90
C THR A 625 1.43 3.23 -14.89
N GLN A 626 0.18 2.79 -15.05
CA GLN A 626 -0.33 1.62 -14.35
C GLN A 626 -0.13 0.38 -15.22
N THR A 627 0.56 -0.63 -14.70
CA THR A 627 0.78 -1.90 -15.40
C THR A 627 -0.18 -2.95 -14.85
N ILE A 628 -0.95 -3.58 -15.73
CA ILE A 628 -1.90 -4.64 -15.39
C ILE A 628 -1.42 -5.95 -16.03
N ASN A 629 -1.13 -6.96 -15.20
CA ASN A 629 -0.66 -8.25 -15.69
C ASN A 629 -1.83 -9.19 -16.06
N GLY A 630 -2.85 -9.24 -15.21
CA GLY A 630 -4.11 -9.97 -15.37
C GLY A 630 -5.23 -9.08 -15.91
N LEU A 631 -6.39 -9.07 -15.26
CA LEU A 631 -7.61 -8.42 -15.72
C LEU A 631 -7.66 -6.93 -15.35
N PHE A 632 -8.12 -6.12 -16.31
CA PHE A 632 -8.60 -4.76 -16.07
C PHE A 632 -10.12 -4.75 -16.30
N THR A 633 -10.88 -4.48 -15.24
CA THR A 633 -12.34 -4.50 -15.28
C THR A 633 -12.87 -3.10 -14.99
N ALA A 634 -13.53 -2.49 -15.97
CA ALA A 634 -14.21 -1.21 -15.83
C ALA A 634 -15.43 -1.19 -16.76
N THR A 635 -16.60 -1.52 -16.21
CA THR A 635 -17.86 -1.55 -16.97
C THR A 635 -18.94 -0.83 -16.18
N GLY A 636 -19.40 0.30 -16.71
CA GLY A 636 -20.54 1.04 -16.19
C GLY A 636 -21.86 0.53 -16.73
N THR A 637 -22.93 1.26 -16.42
CA THR A 637 -24.26 1.09 -17.00
C THR A 637 -24.84 2.45 -17.36
N SER A 638 -25.94 2.48 -18.13
CA SER A 638 -26.64 3.73 -18.41
C SER A 638 -27.06 4.41 -17.09
N GLY A 639 -26.61 5.65 -16.88
CA GLY A 639 -26.82 6.41 -15.65
C GLY A 639 -25.75 6.22 -14.56
N ASN A 640 -24.91 5.19 -14.67
CA ASN A 640 -23.82 4.90 -13.72
C ASN A 640 -22.51 4.71 -14.50
N LEU A 641 -21.93 5.82 -14.95
CA LEU A 641 -20.69 5.82 -15.73
C LEU A 641 -19.45 5.59 -14.84
N ILE A 642 -18.39 5.07 -15.45
CA ILE A 642 -17.04 5.17 -14.88
C ILE A 642 -16.28 6.25 -15.64
N THR A 643 -15.77 7.24 -14.93
CA THR A 643 -14.92 8.30 -15.49
C THR A 643 -13.45 7.99 -15.19
N ILE A 644 -12.60 7.96 -16.21
CA ILE A 644 -11.17 7.69 -16.08
C ILE A 644 -10.39 8.80 -16.78
N ASN A 645 -9.69 9.62 -15.99
CA ASN A 645 -8.97 10.78 -16.48
C ASN A 645 -7.49 10.76 -16.08
N SER A 646 -6.65 11.46 -16.82
CA SER A 646 -5.40 11.95 -16.26
C SER A 646 -5.66 13.00 -15.18
N SER A 647 -4.78 13.11 -14.18
CA SER A 647 -4.87 14.14 -13.14
C SER A 647 -4.69 15.55 -13.69
N THR A 648 -4.00 15.69 -14.83
CA THR A 648 -3.67 16.97 -15.47
C THR A 648 -4.19 16.97 -16.91
N PRO A 649 -5.22 17.76 -17.24
CA PRO A 649 -5.75 17.84 -18.60
C PRO A 649 -4.67 18.18 -19.62
N GLY A 650 -4.69 17.50 -20.77
CA GLY A 650 -3.71 17.64 -21.85
C GLY A 650 -2.38 16.93 -21.63
N THR A 651 -2.16 16.28 -20.48
CA THR A 651 -0.97 15.45 -20.23
C THR A 651 -1.40 14.03 -19.92
N SER A 652 -1.07 13.07 -20.77
CA SER A 652 -1.62 11.73 -20.66
C SER A 652 -1.09 10.95 -19.45
N ALA A 653 -1.94 10.09 -18.87
CA ALA A 653 -1.54 8.97 -18.02
C ALA A 653 -1.69 7.66 -18.80
N THR A 654 -0.89 6.64 -18.47
CA THR A 654 -0.83 5.40 -19.25
C THR A 654 -1.43 4.21 -18.50
N LEU A 655 -2.29 3.44 -19.16
CA LEU A 655 -2.67 2.09 -18.78
C LEU A 655 -1.95 1.10 -19.71
N LYS A 656 -1.24 0.14 -19.13
CA LYS A 656 -0.41 -0.82 -19.87
C LYS A 656 -0.82 -2.25 -19.53
N LYS A 657 -1.12 -3.05 -20.55
CA LYS A 657 -1.36 -4.49 -20.43
C LYS A 657 -0.73 -5.22 -21.61
N THR A 658 0.02 -6.28 -21.33
CA THR A 658 0.88 -6.93 -22.34
C THR A 658 0.10 -7.66 -23.43
N ASN A 659 -0.85 -8.49 -23.02
CA ASN A 659 -1.64 -9.35 -23.90
C ASN A 659 -3.09 -9.37 -23.43
N GLY A 660 -4.02 -9.78 -24.28
CA GLY A 660 -5.44 -9.89 -23.94
C GLY A 660 -6.31 -8.84 -24.63
N ILE A 661 -7.60 -8.94 -24.38
CA ILE A 661 -8.60 -7.92 -24.64
C ILE A 661 -8.96 -7.24 -23.32
N VAL A 662 -8.88 -5.92 -23.28
CA VAL A 662 -9.53 -5.13 -22.24
C VAL A 662 -10.90 -4.71 -22.76
N ALA A 663 -11.95 -5.09 -22.05
CA ALA A 663 -13.33 -4.81 -22.43
C ALA A 663 -14.00 -3.97 -21.35
N GLY A 664 -14.30 -2.72 -21.68
CA GLY A 664 -15.18 -1.86 -20.90
C GLY A 664 -16.50 -1.56 -21.62
N ASN A 665 -17.38 -0.84 -20.95
CA ASN A 665 -18.54 -0.16 -21.54
C ASN A 665 -19.00 0.97 -20.62
N TYR A 666 -19.72 1.96 -21.14
CA TYR A 666 -20.19 3.12 -20.37
C TYR A 666 -19.06 3.85 -19.62
N LEU A 667 -17.94 4.06 -20.32
CA LEU A 667 -16.77 4.78 -19.84
C LEU A 667 -16.76 6.23 -20.34
N SER A 668 -16.26 7.16 -19.54
CA SER A 668 -15.88 8.51 -19.95
C SER A 668 -14.38 8.65 -19.79
N LEU A 669 -13.65 8.74 -20.91
CA LEU A 669 -12.18 8.72 -20.91
C LEU A 669 -11.62 10.09 -21.30
N GLN A 670 -10.62 10.59 -20.56
CA GLN A 670 -9.85 11.80 -20.91
C GLN A 670 -8.35 11.60 -20.67
N ASP A 671 -7.55 11.87 -21.70
CA ASP A 671 -6.09 11.87 -21.66
C ASP A 671 -5.49 10.54 -21.17
N ILE A 672 -6.10 9.40 -21.54
CA ILE A 672 -5.60 8.06 -21.18
C ILE A 672 -4.98 7.37 -22.39
N ALA A 673 -3.69 7.05 -22.30
CA ALA A 673 -2.98 6.22 -23.26
C ALA A 673 -3.08 4.74 -22.87
N ALA A 674 -3.68 3.92 -23.72
CA ALA A 674 -3.67 2.46 -23.62
C ALA A 674 -2.48 1.88 -24.40
N THR A 675 -1.68 1.02 -23.76
CA THR A 675 -0.44 0.45 -24.33
C THR A 675 -0.21 -1.01 -23.89
N GLY A 676 0.90 -1.59 -24.33
CA GLY A 676 1.42 -2.87 -23.83
C GLY A 676 1.23 -4.06 -24.77
N GLY A 677 0.33 -3.96 -25.75
CA GLY A 677 0.09 -5.02 -26.75
C GLY A 677 -1.27 -5.70 -26.62
N ALA A 678 -1.96 -5.52 -25.50
CA ALA A 678 -3.38 -5.84 -25.38
C ALA A 678 -4.24 -4.92 -26.26
N ALA A 679 -5.39 -5.43 -26.71
CA ALA A 679 -6.38 -4.64 -27.42
C ALA A 679 -7.33 -3.98 -26.42
N TRP A 680 -7.47 -2.65 -26.48
CA TRP A 680 -8.26 -1.90 -25.51
C TRP A 680 -9.57 -1.41 -26.11
N TYR A 681 -10.69 -1.95 -25.63
CA TYR A 681 -12.04 -1.60 -26.06
C TYR A 681 -12.78 -0.89 -24.93
N ALA A 682 -13.14 0.37 -25.15
CA ALA A 682 -13.93 1.14 -24.21
C ALA A 682 -15.42 0.76 -24.24
N GLY A 683 -15.89 0.07 -25.28
CA GLY A 683 -17.30 -0.28 -25.47
C GLY A 683 -18.07 0.75 -26.30
N ALA A 684 -19.17 0.32 -26.94
CA ALA A 684 -19.95 1.15 -27.86
C ALA A 684 -20.73 2.30 -27.18
N ASN A 685 -20.99 2.21 -25.87
CA ASN A 685 -21.72 3.25 -25.12
C ASN A 685 -20.79 4.19 -24.35
N SER A 686 -19.52 4.27 -24.75
CA SER A 686 -18.48 5.05 -24.07
C SER A 686 -18.18 6.36 -24.80
N ALA A 687 -17.73 7.36 -24.06
CA ALA A 687 -17.38 8.68 -24.57
C ALA A 687 -15.86 8.87 -24.64
N ASN A 688 -15.36 9.21 -25.83
CA ASN A 688 -14.01 9.71 -26.04
C ASN A 688 -14.00 11.23 -25.81
N VAL A 689 -13.65 11.68 -24.60
CA VAL A 689 -13.71 13.12 -24.26
C VAL A 689 -12.60 13.89 -24.97
N SER A 690 -11.32 13.55 -24.71
CA SER A 690 -10.15 14.13 -25.38
C SER A 690 -8.88 13.32 -25.11
N GLY A 691 -7.87 13.42 -25.97
CA GLY A 691 -6.49 13.00 -25.70
C GLY A 691 -6.26 11.51 -25.41
N ASN A 692 -7.23 10.63 -25.68
CA ASN A 692 -7.08 9.19 -25.50
C ASN A 692 -6.40 8.56 -26.72
N THR A 693 -5.45 7.65 -26.49
CA THR A 693 -4.74 6.91 -27.55
C THR A 693 -4.74 5.41 -27.24
N GLY A 694 -4.72 4.57 -28.28
CA GLY A 694 -4.68 3.10 -28.12
C GLY A 694 -6.02 2.43 -27.75
N TRP A 695 -7.12 3.20 -27.68
CA TRP A 695 -8.48 2.71 -27.38
C TRP A 695 -9.36 2.61 -28.64
N SER A 696 -10.17 1.56 -28.71
CA SER A 696 -11.31 1.45 -29.62
C SER A 696 -12.63 1.74 -28.88
N PHE A 697 -13.46 2.63 -29.42
CA PHE A 697 -14.78 2.97 -28.86
C PHE A 697 -15.89 2.10 -29.48
N SER A 698 -15.62 0.79 -29.49
CA SER A 698 -16.54 -0.25 -29.93
C SER A 698 -16.55 -1.38 -28.90
N ASN A 699 -17.50 -2.30 -29.00
CA ASN A 699 -17.43 -3.54 -28.24
C ASN A 699 -16.25 -4.39 -28.76
N PRO A 700 -15.61 -5.19 -27.89
CA PRO A 700 -14.61 -6.14 -28.34
C PRO A 700 -15.25 -7.19 -29.26
N PRO A 701 -14.64 -7.51 -30.42
CA PRO A 701 -15.07 -8.63 -31.23
C PRO A 701 -14.66 -9.96 -30.59
N GLY A 702 -15.30 -11.05 -30.98
CA GLY A 702 -14.76 -12.39 -30.75
C GLY A 702 -13.46 -12.60 -31.53
N ILE A 703 -12.66 -13.60 -31.12
CA ILE A 703 -11.57 -14.14 -31.92
C ILE A 703 -12.15 -15.16 -32.89
N PHE A 704 -11.81 -15.09 -34.17
CA PHE A 704 -12.34 -15.97 -35.21
C PHE A 704 -11.22 -16.61 -36.02
N TYR A 705 -11.24 -17.94 -36.13
CA TYR A 705 -10.37 -18.69 -37.05
C TYR A 705 -11.19 -19.71 -37.83
N SER A 706 -11.30 -19.51 -39.15
CA SER A 706 -12.15 -20.36 -39.97
C SER A 706 -11.53 -21.72 -40.26
N VAL A 707 -12.42 -22.69 -40.47
CA VAL A 707 -12.10 -24.07 -40.81
C VAL A 707 -12.75 -24.39 -42.15
N GLY A 708 -11.97 -24.87 -43.13
CA GLY A 708 -12.46 -25.30 -44.43
C GLY A 708 -11.53 -26.35 -45.03
N GLN A 709 -12.03 -27.30 -45.83
CA GLN A 709 -11.24 -28.47 -46.24
C GLN A 709 -10.21 -28.15 -47.34
N SER A 710 -10.17 -26.91 -47.84
CA SER A 710 -9.31 -26.47 -48.93
C SER A 710 -8.30 -25.39 -48.49
N ALA A 711 -7.06 -25.49 -48.96
CA ALA A 711 -6.03 -24.45 -48.79
C ALA A 711 -6.04 -23.39 -49.92
N SER A 712 -7.09 -23.40 -50.75
CA SER A 712 -7.24 -22.54 -51.92
C SER A 712 -7.37 -21.07 -51.54
N ASP A 713 -6.98 -20.21 -52.46
CA ASP A 713 -7.23 -18.78 -52.34
C ASP A 713 -8.63 -18.44 -52.88
N LEU A 714 -9.44 -17.82 -52.04
CA LEU A 714 -10.85 -17.51 -52.26
C LEU A 714 -11.06 -16.11 -52.84
N LYS A 715 -9.99 -15.30 -52.95
CA LYS A 715 -10.10 -13.91 -53.42
C LYS A 715 -10.59 -13.85 -54.87
N THR A 716 -11.43 -12.85 -55.17
CA THR A 716 -11.97 -12.61 -56.51
C THR A 716 -11.11 -11.59 -57.24
N GLY A 717 -10.51 -11.98 -58.37
CA GLY A 717 -9.66 -11.12 -59.20
C GLY A 717 -8.33 -10.74 -58.53
N THR A 718 -7.87 -9.52 -58.76
CA THR A 718 -6.65 -8.94 -58.15
C THR A 718 -6.99 -7.71 -57.32
N PRO A 719 -7.72 -7.87 -56.19
CA PRO A 719 -8.23 -6.73 -55.44
C PRO A 719 -7.12 -6.05 -54.64
N THR A 720 -7.34 -4.78 -54.32
CA THR A 720 -6.60 -4.03 -53.31
C THR A 720 -7.51 -3.76 -52.11
N VAL A 721 -6.94 -3.46 -50.95
CA VAL A 721 -7.68 -3.17 -49.71
C VAL A 721 -7.16 -1.89 -49.04
N THR A 722 -8.07 -1.07 -48.54
CA THR A 722 -7.78 0.02 -47.58
C THR A 722 -8.44 -0.31 -46.25
N ILE A 723 -7.82 0.08 -45.13
CA ILE A 723 -8.32 -0.22 -43.79
C ILE A 723 -8.45 1.09 -43.00
N ALA A 724 -9.62 1.31 -42.39
CA ALA A 724 -9.85 2.42 -41.49
C ALA A 724 -10.65 1.93 -40.28
N SER A 725 -10.08 2.07 -39.09
CA SER A 725 -10.66 1.61 -37.82
C SER A 725 -11.15 0.15 -37.89
N GLY A 726 -10.34 -0.72 -38.53
CA GLY A 726 -10.65 -2.13 -38.73
C GLY A 726 -11.61 -2.46 -39.88
N ALA A 727 -12.29 -1.47 -40.48
CA ALA A 727 -13.12 -1.69 -41.66
C ALA A 727 -12.25 -1.77 -42.92
N ALA A 728 -12.19 -2.94 -43.54
CA ALA A 728 -11.47 -3.20 -44.78
C ALA A 728 -12.38 -3.04 -45.99
N THR A 729 -12.05 -2.09 -46.86
CA THR A 729 -12.75 -1.84 -48.13
C THR A 729 -11.92 -2.40 -49.28
N PHE A 730 -12.47 -3.38 -50.00
CA PHE A 730 -11.85 -4.01 -51.15
C PHE A 730 -12.22 -3.28 -52.45
N SER A 731 -11.28 -3.18 -53.40
CA SER A 731 -11.53 -2.54 -54.70
C SER A 731 -12.45 -3.33 -55.62
N ALA A 732 -12.74 -4.59 -55.29
CA ALA A 732 -13.70 -5.44 -55.97
C ALA A 732 -14.48 -6.29 -54.95
N ALA A 733 -15.73 -6.62 -55.27
CA ALA A 733 -16.55 -7.50 -54.45
C ALA A 733 -15.92 -8.90 -54.34
N GLN A 734 -15.77 -9.40 -53.13
CA GLN A 734 -15.27 -10.73 -52.82
C GLN A 734 -16.45 -11.68 -52.68
N THR A 735 -16.73 -12.47 -53.72
CA THR A 735 -17.98 -13.26 -53.85
C THR A 735 -17.81 -14.76 -53.64
N GLY A 736 -16.58 -15.22 -53.33
CA GLY A 736 -16.31 -16.63 -52.99
C GLY A 736 -16.97 -17.07 -51.68
N ASN A 737 -16.70 -18.31 -51.27
CA ASN A 737 -17.15 -18.87 -49.98
C ASN A 737 -16.40 -18.25 -48.80
N ILE A 738 -16.54 -16.94 -48.64
CA ILE A 738 -15.80 -16.12 -47.69
C ILE A 738 -16.72 -15.73 -46.52
N GLY A 739 -16.16 -15.67 -45.31
CA GLY A 739 -16.81 -15.09 -44.16
C GLY A 739 -15.90 -14.91 -42.95
N VAL A 740 -16.53 -14.82 -41.77
CA VAL A 740 -15.86 -14.68 -40.47
C VAL A 740 -14.82 -15.78 -40.25
N GLY A 741 -13.70 -15.40 -39.65
CA GLY A 741 -12.55 -16.26 -39.39
C GLY A 741 -11.61 -16.44 -40.58
N ASP A 742 -11.98 -16.02 -41.79
CA ASP A 742 -11.07 -16.11 -42.94
C ASP A 742 -9.91 -15.15 -42.81
N ARG A 743 -8.72 -15.66 -43.15
CA ARG A 743 -7.49 -14.91 -43.16
C ARG A 743 -7.38 -14.07 -44.42
N VAL A 744 -7.28 -12.77 -44.25
CA VAL A 744 -6.91 -11.80 -45.27
C VAL A 744 -5.43 -11.48 -45.14
N THR A 745 -4.66 -11.75 -46.18
CA THR A 745 -3.23 -11.38 -46.28
C THR A 745 -3.08 -10.23 -47.28
N TYR A 746 -2.48 -9.11 -46.87
CA TYR A 746 -2.39 -7.89 -47.68
C TYR A 746 -1.11 -7.10 -47.45
N GLY A 747 -0.71 -6.30 -48.45
CA GLY A 747 0.46 -5.41 -48.41
C GLY A 747 1.76 -6.20 -48.35
N GLN A 748 2.33 -6.56 -49.50
CA GLN A 748 3.60 -7.28 -49.59
C GLN A 748 4.77 -6.28 -49.64
N ILE A 749 5.67 -6.35 -48.67
CA ILE A 749 6.92 -5.58 -48.63
C ILE A 749 8.10 -6.54 -48.37
N ASP A 750 9.25 -6.28 -48.99
CA ASP A 750 10.43 -7.15 -48.85
C ASP A 750 11.28 -6.76 -47.65
N ILE A 751 11.89 -7.75 -46.97
CA ILE A 751 12.94 -7.52 -45.97
C ILE A 751 14.31 -7.46 -46.67
N THR A 752 14.99 -6.32 -46.58
CA THR A 752 16.30 -6.09 -47.20
C THR A 752 17.46 -6.55 -46.32
N THR A 753 17.34 -6.46 -44.98
CA THR A 753 18.38 -6.86 -44.03
C THR A 753 17.82 -7.27 -42.67
N PHE A 754 18.52 -8.18 -41.99
CA PHE A 754 18.35 -8.51 -40.58
C PHE A 754 19.56 -8.01 -39.79
N ALA A 755 19.36 -7.42 -38.62
CA ALA A 755 20.45 -6.95 -37.77
C ALA A 755 20.21 -7.26 -36.29
N ASP A 756 21.28 -7.60 -35.57
CA ASP A 756 21.24 -7.80 -34.12
C ASP A 756 21.04 -6.46 -33.40
N GLN A 757 20.07 -6.39 -32.49
CA GLN A 757 19.88 -5.24 -31.59
C GLN A 757 20.28 -5.56 -30.14
N GLY A 758 20.78 -6.77 -29.90
CA GLY A 758 21.04 -7.28 -28.56
C GLY A 758 19.73 -7.64 -27.82
N GLY A 759 19.89 -8.21 -26.62
CA GLY A 759 18.75 -8.50 -25.73
C GLY A 759 17.70 -9.48 -26.29
N GLY A 760 18.06 -10.30 -27.29
CA GLY A 760 17.13 -11.23 -27.93
C GLY A 760 16.17 -10.57 -28.94
N THR A 761 16.53 -9.39 -29.45
CA THR A 761 15.75 -8.67 -30.46
C THR A 761 16.47 -8.60 -31.81
N THR A 762 15.69 -8.71 -32.89
CA THR A 762 16.20 -8.58 -34.26
C THR A 762 15.52 -7.39 -34.94
N ARG A 763 16.32 -6.52 -35.58
CA ARG A 763 15.84 -5.46 -36.47
C ARG A 763 15.63 -5.99 -37.87
N LEU A 764 14.50 -5.64 -38.45
CA LEU A 764 14.15 -5.86 -39.85
C LEU A 764 14.16 -4.52 -40.57
N THR A 765 14.88 -4.45 -41.70
CA THR A 765 14.80 -3.31 -42.62
C THR A 765 13.95 -3.71 -43.82
N THR A 766 12.98 -2.88 -44.18
CA THR A 766 12.05 -3.13 -45.29
C THR A 766 12.42 -2.33 -46.54
N SER A 767 12.07 -2.84 -47.71
CA SER A 767 12.39 -2.23 -49.02
C SER A 767 11.63 -0.93 -49.31
N ALA A 768 10.58 -0.66 -48.55
CA ALA A 768 9.77 0.56 -48.62
C ALA A 768 9.17 0.88 -47.24
N ALA A 769 8.53 2.05 -47.13
CA ALA A 769 7.85 2.46 -45.92
C ALA A 769 6.76 1.44 -45.53
N HIS A 770 6.87 0.88 -44.33
CA HIS A 770 6.07 -0.27 -43.92
C HIS A 770 4.73 0.10 -43.26
N GLY A 771 4.63 1.31 -42.70
CA GLY A 771 3.43 1.84 -42.05
C GLY A 771 2.98 1.11 -40.76
N PHE A 772 3.73 0.11 -40.29
CA PHE A 772 3.55 -0.50 -38.97
C PHE A 772 3.80 0.45 -37.79
N SER A 773 3.12 0.17 -36.69
CA SER A 773 3.32 0.75 -35.37
C SER A 773 3.88 -0.28 -34.39
N GLN A 774 4.39 0.17 -33.24
CA GLN A 774 4.71 -0.73 -32.13
C GLN A 774 3.47 -1.53 -31.74
N TYR A 775 3.66 -2.81 -31.39
CA TYR A 775 2.64 -3.80 -31.04
C TYR A 775 1.80 -4.37 -32.19
N ASP A 776 2.01 -3.91 -33.42
CA ASP A 776 1.49 -4.59 -34.60
C ASP A 776 2.08 -6.01 -34.73
N TYR A 777 1.35 -6.88 -35.43
CA TYR A 777 1.81 -8.21 -35.76
C TYR A 777 2.23 -8.28 -37.23
N ILE A 778 3.38 -8.88 -37.50
CA ILE A 778 3.89 -9.12 -38.85
C ILE A 778 4.09 -10.61 -39.07
N THR A 779 3.92 -11.04 -40.31
CA THR A 779 4.28 -12.39 -40.73
C THR A 779 5.47 -12.33 -41.64
N ILE A 780 6.46 -13.16 -41.34
CA ILE A 780 7.65 -13.35 -42.13
C ILE A 780 7.56 -14.75 -42.74
N SER A 781 7.83 -14.84 -44.05
CA SER A 781 7.93 -16.12 -44.76
C SER A 781 9.03 -16.08 -45.82
N GLY A 782 9.46 -17.24 -46.30
CA GLY A 782 10.56 -17.34 -47.28
C GLY A 782 11.95 -17.12 -46.69
N THR A 783 12.07 -17.15 -45.36
CA THR A 783 13.33 -17.12 -44.60
C THR A 783 13.67 -18.50 -44.05
N THR A 784 14.89 -18.69 -43.55
CA THR A 784 15.27 -19.93 -42.86
C THR A 784 15.00 -19.84 -41.36
N ASN A 785 15.30 -18.70 -40.73
CA ASN A 785 15.29 -18.58 -39.26
C ASN A 785 14.12 -17.77 -38.69
N TYR A 786 13.41 -17.05 -39.56
CA TYR A 786 12.44 -16.04 -39.16
C TYR A 786 11.04 -16.33 -39.70
N ASN A 787 10.71 -17.53 -40.17
CA ASN A 787 9.34 -17.81 -40.61
C ASN A 787 8.39 -17.86 -39.40
N GLY A 788 7.31 -17.08 -39.44
CA GLY A 788 6.32 -17.02 -38.37
C GLY A 788 5.71 -15.63 -38.19
N ILE A 789 4.88 -15.47 -37.16
CA ILE A 789 4.29 -14.19 -36.76
C ILE A 789 5.03 -13.63 -35.56
N TYR A 790 5.36 -12.34 -35.65
CA TYR A 790 6.06 -11.62 -34.59
C TYR A 790 5.32 -10.35 -34.25
N GLN A 791 5.27 -10.03 -32.96
CA GLN A 791 4.87 -8.71 -32.52
C GLN A 791 6.05 -7.75 -32.68
N ILE A 792 5.76 -6.57 -33.23
CA ILE A 792 6.72 -5.49 -33.33
C ILE A 792 6.93 -4.91 -31.93
N THR A 793 8.17 -4.97 -31.44
CA THR A 793 8.55 -4.42 -30.14
C THR A 793 8.94 -2.96 -30.22
N ASN A 794 9.37 -2.49 -31.40
CA ASN A 794 9.77 -1.12 -31.63
C ASN A 794 9.68 -0.79 -33.13
N VAL A 795 9.35 0.46 -33.44
CA VAL A 795 9.43 1.01 -34.80
C VAL A 795 10.37 2.20 -34.72
N SER A 796 11.56 2.04 -35.29
CA SER A 796 12.62 3.06 -35.20
C SER A 796 12.48 4.15 -36.26
N ASP A 797 12.01 3.80 -37.46
CA ASP A 797 11.67 4.73 -38.53
C ASP A 797 10.66 4.07 -39.49
N ALA A 798 10.39 4.72 -40.63
CA ALA A 798 9.41 4.23 -41.61
C ALA A 798 9.78 2.89 -42.28
N THR A 799 11.04 2.47 -42.20
CA THR A 799 11.60 1.28 -42.87
C THR A 799 12.22 0.27 -41.91
N ASN A 800 12.32 0.58 -40.61
CA ASN A 800 13.02 -0.24 -39.64
C ASN A 800 12.14 -0.53 -38.40
N LEU A 801 11.93 -1.82 -38.16
CA LEU A 801 11.14 -2.33 -37.04
C LEU A 801 11.89 -3.46 -36.33
N ASP A 802 11.60 -3.66 -35.04
CA ASP A 802 12.23 -4.68 -34.21
C ASP A 802 11.22 -5.74 -33.78
N ILE A 803 11.66 -6.99 -33.69
CA ILE A 803 10.87 -8.14 -33.23
C ILE A 803 11.55 -8.89 -32.10
N THR A 804 10.78 -9.55 -31.23
CA THR A 804 11.28 -10.43 -30.17
C THR A 804 11.76 -11.77 -30.75
N LYS A 805 12.94 -11.78 -31.38
CA LYS A 805 13.60 -12.97 -31.88
C LYS A 805 15.11 -12.79 -31.78
N THR A 806 15.80 -13.76 -31.17
CA THR A 806 17.26 -13.78 -31.13
C THR A 806 17.82 -13.73 -32.55
N TYR A 807 18.79 -12.85 -32.75
CA TYR A 807 19.41 -12.67 -34.06
C TYR A 807 20.13 -13.95 -34.51
N VAL A 808 19.83 -14.36 -35.74
CA VAL A 808 20.55 -15.39 -36.48
C VAL A 808 20.91 -14.78 -37.83
N ALA A 809 22.18 -14.86 -38.21
CA ALA A 809 22.65 -14.28 -39.46
C ALA A 809 21.88 -14.84 -40.66
N GLU A 810 21.20 -13.96 -41.39
CA GLU A 810 20.46 -14.29 -42.60
C GLU A 810 20.50 -13.11 -43.56
N ALA A 811 20.77 -13.36 -44.85
CA ALA A 811 20.72 -12.32 -45.87
C ALA A 811 19.25 -11.90 -46.13
N GLY A 812 18.98 -10.60 -46.32
CA GLY A 812 17.68 -10.19 -46.88
C GLY A 812 17.57 -10.54 -48.37
N GLY A 813 16.41 -10.31 -48.97
CA GLY A 813 16.16 -10.66 -50.38
C GLY A 813 14.72 -10.41 -50.83
N ALA A 814 14.55 -10.23 -52.15
CA ALA A 814 13.25 -10.01 -52.78
C ALA A 814 12.32 -11.23 -52.59
N ALA A 815 11.03 -10.97 -52.35
CA ALA A 815 9.98 -11.94 -52.03
C ALA A 815 10.10 -12.63 -50.65
N LYS A 816 10.84 -12.05 -49.70
CA LYS A 816 10.79 -12.43 -48.27
C LYS A 816 9.66 -11.64 -47.60
N PHE A 817 8.44 -12.16 -47.72
CA PHE A 817 7.19 -11.46 -47.42
C PHE A 817 7.15 -10.85 -46.02
N VAL A 818 6.85 -9.55 -45.94
CA VAL A 818 6.12 -8.90 -44.86
C VAL A 818 4.72 -8.62 -45.38
N GLY A 819 3.77 -9.51 -45.11
CA GLY A 819 2.34 -9.36 -45.42
C GLY A 819 1.54 -9.20 -44.14
N ASN A 820 0.68 -8.17 -44.06
CA ASN A 820 -0.24 -8.01 -42.94
C ASN A 820 -1.25 -9.17 -42.93
N ILE A 821 -1.42 -9.81 -41.78
CA ILE A 821 -2.48 -10.79 -41.55
C ILE A 821 -3.58 -10.13 -40.70
N ALA A 822 -4.82 -10.30 -41.14
CA ALA A 822 -5.97 -10.04 -40.31
C ALA A 822 -7.07 -11.06 -40.63
N TYR A 823 -7.99 -11.25 -39.70
CA TYR A 823 -9.09 -12.18 -39.79
C TYR A 823 -10.40 -11.42 -39.91
N ILE A 824 -11.33 -11.91 -40.72
CA ILE A 824 -12.65 -11.32 -40.84
C ILE A 824 -13.43 -11.54 -39.54
N SER A 825 -13.92 -10.47 -38.93
CA SER A 825 -14.74 -10.52 -37.71
C SER A 825 -16.22 -10.26 -37.99
N SER A 826 -16.55 -9.58 -39.09
CA SER A 826 -17.92 -9.45 -39.59
C SER A 826 -17.97 -8.93 -41.03
N LYS A 827 -19.11 -9.14 -41.67
CA LYS A 827 -19.47 -8.64 -43.00
C LYS A 827 -20.33 -7.40 -42.90
N THR A 828 -20.08 -6.42 -43.76
CA THR A 828 -21.00 -5.29 -44.02
C THR A 828 -21.55 -5.38 -45.43
N SER A 829 -20.70 -5.73 -46.40
CA SER A 829 -21.08 -6.05 -47.77
C SER A 829 -20.04 -7.00 -48.37
N THR A 830 -20.23 -7.46 -49.60
CA THR A 830 -19.20 -8.25 -50.30
C THR A 830 -17.92 -7.46 -50.59
N SER A 831 -17.94 -6.13 -50.47
CA SER A 831 -16.77 -5.26 -50.67
C SER A 831 -16.23 -4.65 -49.37
N VAL A 832 -16.93 -4.81 -48.25
CA VAL A 832 -16.57 -4.20 -46.95
C VAL A 832 -16.72 -5.21 -45.84
N TRP A 833 -15.61 -5.51 -45.17
CA TRP A 833 -15.51 -6.50 -44.10
C TRP A 833 -14.75 -5.89 -42.92
N ASN A 834 -15.17 -6.17 -41.69
CA ASN A 834 -14.40 -5.78 -40.52
C ASN A 834 -13.33 -6.83 -40.24
N LEU A 835 -12.13 -6.36 -39.91
CA LEU A 835 -10.97 -7.19 -39.66
C LEU A 835 -10.49 -7.07 -38.21
N ILE A 836 -9.91 -8.14 -37.70
CA ILE A 836 -9.18 -8.19 -36.43
C ILE A 836 -7.78 -8.75 -36.65
N ASN A 837 -6.81 -8.34 -35.85
CA ASN A 837 -5.51 -9.00 -35.83
C ASN A 837 -5.64 -10.39 -35.18
N PRO A 838 -4.59 -11.24 -35.22
CA PRO A 838 -4.63 -12.60 -34.66
C PRO A 838 -4.96 -12.68 -33.17
N ARG A 839 -5.00 -11.57 -32.43
CA ARG A 839 -5.30 -11.54 -30.99
C ARG A 839 -6.45 -10.59 -30.64
N GLY A 840 -7.30 -10.28 -31.62
CA GLY A 840 -8.55 -9.53 -31.43
C GLY A 840 -8.41 -8.01 -31.37
N GLY A 841 -7.23 -7.47 -31.63
CA GLY A 841 -7.04 -6.03 -31.78
C GLY A 841 -7.47 -5.52 -33.16
N VAL A 842 -7.74 -4.22 -33.24
CA VAL A 842 -8.02 -3.55 -34.50
C VAL A 842 -6.72 -3.50 -35.34
N PRO A 843 -6.71 -3.98 -36.59
CA PRO A 843 -5.56 -3.85 -37.47
C PRO A 843 -5.22 -2.37 -37.72
N THR A 844 -3.93 -2.06 -37.82
CA THR A 844 -3.46 -0.70 -38.12
C THR A 844 -4.04 -0.15 -39.42
N ASP A 845 -4.46 1.12 -39.39
CA ASP A 845 -5.07 1.82 -40.51
C ASP A 845 -4.15 1.88 -41.73
N ARG A 846 -4.74 1.67 -42.91
CA ARG A 846 -4.08 1.68 -44.22
C ARG A 846 -4.85 2.61 -45.17
N ALA A 847 -4.46 3.88 -45.18
CA ALA A 847 -5.03 4.88 -46.08
C ALA A 847 -4.68 4.63 -47.55
N ALA A 848 -3.46 4.13 -47.83
CA ALA A 848 -3.05 3.76 -49.17
C ALA A 848 -3.50 2.33 -49.51
N ALA A 849 -4.05 2.13 -50.71
CA ALA A 849 -4.52 0.83 -51.17
C ALA A 849 -3.37 -0.20 -51.21
N GLN A 850 -3.58 -1.31 -50.50
CA GLN A 850 -2.63 -2.42 -50.41
C GLN A 850 -3.07 -3.57 -51.31
N THR A 851 -2.15 -4.21 -52.02
CA THR A 851 -2.46 -5.43 -52.77
C THR A 851 -2.92 -6.54 -51.82
N VAL A 852 -4.03 -7.21 -52.15
CA VAL A 852 -4.48 -8.40 -51.43
C VAL A 852 -3.75 -9.63 -51.99
N VAL A 853 -2.97 -10.27 -51.14
CA VAL A 853 -2.16 -11.44 -51.49
C VAL A 853 -3.01 -12.70 -51.51
N SER A 854 -3.87 -12.90 -50.52
CA SER A 854 -4.80 -14.04 -50.47
C SER A 854 -5.95 -13.82 -49.47
N ILE A 855 -7.07 -14.51 -49.69
CA ILE A 855 -8.13 -14.72 -48.70
C ILE A 855 -8.32 -16.24 -48.56
N LYS A 856 -8.15 -16.80 -47.37
CA LYS A 856 -8.20 -18.27 -47.15
C LYS A 856 -8.90 -18.62 -45.87
N HIS A 857 -9.45 -19.85 -45.82
CA HIS A 857 -9.71 -20.48 -44.53
C HIS A 857 -8.39 -20.68 -43.77
N GLU A 858 -8.38 -20.41 -42.46
CA GLU A 858 -7.13 -20.49 -41.68
C GLU A 858 -6.68 -21.94 -41.52
N TYR A 859 -7.61 -22.82 -41.18
CA TYR A 859 -7.33 -24.23 -40.90
C TYR A 859 -8.02 -25.16 -41.90
N THR A 860 -7.31 -26.24 -42.25
CA THR A 860 -7.83 -27.26 -43.17
C THR A 860 -8.73 -28.31 -42.50
N SER A 861 -8.79 -28.35 -41.16
CA SER A 861 -9.64 -29.24 -40.38
C SER A 861 -9.93 -28.64 -38.99
N LEU A 862 -11.03 -29.06 -38.37
CA LEU A 862 -11.40 -28.57 -37.04
C LEU A 862 -10.41 -29.03 -35.98
N SER A 863 -9.86 -30.24 -36.14
CA SER A 863 -8.82 -30.77 -35.25
C SER A 863 -7.55 -29.89 -35.26
N ALA A 864 -7.16 -29.41 -36.45
CA ALA A 864 -6.05 -28.48 -36.59
C ALA A 864 -6.36 -27.11 -35.97
N ALA A 865 -7.58 -26.59 -36.13
CA ALA A 865 -8.00 -25.34 -35.52
C ALA A 865 -7.98 -25.38 -33.99
N VAL A 866 -8.56 -26.41 -33.38
CA VAL A 866 -8.62 -26.58 -31.92
C VAL A 866 -7.22 -26.70 -31.32
N THR A 867 -6.26 -27.27 -32.04
CA THR A 867 -4.88 -27.40 -31.57
C THR A 867 -4.04 -26.16 -31.86
N GLY A 868 -4.19 -25.57 -33.05
CA GLY A 868 -3.35 -24.49 -33.57
C GLY A 868 -3.73 -23.10 -33.07
N ALA A 869 -4.99 -22.89 -32.64
CA ALA A 869 -5.49 -21.57 -32.24
C ALA A 869 -4.68 -20.91 -31.11
N VAL A 870 -3.92 -21.68 -30.35
CA VAL A 870 -3.12 -21.21 -29.20
C VAL A 870 -1.62 -21.14 -29.49
N ASP A 871 -1.20 -21.39 -30.73
CA ASP A 871 0.21 -21.29 -31.12
C ASP A 871 0.70 -19.81 -31.12
N ALA A 872 2.00 -19.63 -31.36
CA ALA A 872 2.62 -18.31 -31.37
C ALA A 872 2.05 -17.36 -32.46
N ASN A 873 1.48 -17.93 -33.52
CA ASN A 873 0.92 -17.21 -34.66
C ASN A 873 -0.55 -16.81 -34.45
N HIS A 874 -1.22 -17.35 -33.43
CA HIS A 874 -2.62 -17.07 -33.15
C HIS A 874 -2.76 -16.45 -31.76
N LEU A 875 -3.60 -17.05 -30.92
CA LEU A 875 -3.95 -16.51 -29.61
C LEU A 875 -2.77 -16.51 -28.64
N ASN A 876 -1.84 -17.46 -28.81
CA ASN A 876 -0.63 -17.61 -27.99
C ASN A 876 -0.90 -17.74 -26.47
N THR A 877 -2.08 -18.27 -26.11
CA THR A 877 -2.47 -18.60 -24.73
C THR A 877 -3.63 -19.59 -24.76
N THR A 878 -3.67 -20.48 -23.76
CA THR A 878 -4.83 -21.36 -23.50
C THR A 878 -5.80 -20.75 -22.48
N ASP A 879 -5.41 -19.70 -21.76
CA ASP A 879 -6.25 -19.05 -20.76
C ASP A 879 -7.11 -17.94 -21.38
N LEU A 880 -8.35 -18.29 -21.72
CA LEU A 880 -9.33 -17.37 -22.30
C LEU A 880 -9.92 -16.42 -21.25
N VAL A 881 -9.90 -16.80 -19.96
CA VAL A 881 -10.45 -15.98 -18.88
C VAL A 881 -9.52 -14.80 -18.62
N THR A 882 -8.23 -15.04 -18.35
CA THR A 882 -7.25 -13.97 -18.11
C THR A 882 -7.02 -13.10 -19.35
N GLY A 883 -7.09 -13.70 -20.53
CA GLY A 883 -7.02 -12.98 -21.80
C GLY A 883 -8.32 -12.26 -22.19
N ASN A 884 -9.41 -12.56 -21.50
CA ASN A 884 -10.77 -12.11 -21.79
C ASN A 884 -11.20 -12.33 -23.25
N TYR A 885 -10.95 -13.54 -23.77
CA TYR A 885 -11.23 -13.90 -25.15
C TYR A 885 -12.52 -14.72 -25.28
N GLN A 886 -13.22 -14.56 -26.39
CA GLN A 886 -14.21 -15.52 -26.90
C GLN A 886 -13.63 -16.14 -28.16
N LEU A 887 -13.45 -17.45 -28.18
CA LEU A 887 -12.77 -18.14 -29.29
C LEU A 887 -13.80 -18.82 -30.20
N ASN A 888 -13.85 -18.44 -31.47
CA ASN A 888 -14.84 -18.88 -32.43
C ASN A 888 -14.18 -19.62 -33.60
N PHE A 889 -14.72 -20.80 -33.91
CA PHE A 889 -14.34 -21.66 -35.03
C PHE A 889 -15.51 -21.79 -36.01
N PRO A 890 -15.66 -20.84 -36.94
CA PRO A 890 -16.63 -20.94 -38.03
C PRO A 890 -16.18 -21.98 -39.07
N CYS A 891 -17.04 -22.96 -39.34
CA CYS A 891 -16.78 -24.10 -40.23
C CYS A 891 -17.46 -23.91 -41.59
N TYR A 892 -16.66 -24.05 -42.65
CA TYR A 892 -17.03 -23.85 -44.05
C TYR A 892 -16.87 -25.14 -44.85
N TYR A 893 -17.85 -25.43 -45.70
CA TYR A 893 -17.76 -26.52 -46.65
C TYR A 893 -17.04 -26.07 -47.92
N ASP A 894 -16.01 -26.83 -48.33
CA ASP A 894 -15.30 -26.57 -49.58
C ASP A 894 -15.50 -27.68 -50.61
N SER A 895 -15.14 -28.92 -50.24
CA SER A 895 -14.99 -30.00 -51.21
C SER A 895 -15.39 -31.39 -50.72
N ALA A 896 -15.32 -31.65 -49.42
CA ALA A 896 -15.59 -32.97 -48.83
C ALA A 896 -15.80 -32.84 -47.30
N ALA A 897 -16.14 -33.95 -46.64
CA ALA A 897 -16.18 -34.01 -45.17
C ALA A 897 -14.76 -33.87 -44.55
N ASP A 898 -14.66 -33.21 -43.40
CA ASP A 898 -13.49 -33.28 -42.53
C ASP A 898 -13.44 -34.67 -41.89
N THR A 899 -12.37 -35.42 -42.13
CA THR A 899 -12.23 -36.80 -41.69
C THR A 899 -11.38 -36.97 -40.42
N THR A 900 -10.91 -35.87 -39.84
CA THR A 900 -10.03 -35.91 -38.68
C THR A 900 -10.84 -35.84 -37.39
N ALA A 901 -10.74 -36.87 -36.53
CA ALA A 901 -11.35 -36.83 -35.21
C ALA A 901 -10.87 -35.62 -34.38
N VAL A 902 -11.78 -35.05 -33.58
CA VAL A 902 -11.54 -33.81 -32.83
C VAL A 902 -11.71 -34.05 -31.34
N THR A 903 -10.76 -33.56 -30.55
CA THR A 903 -10.90 -33.43 -29.09
C THR A 903 -10.72 -31.97 -28.69
N VAL A 904 -11.76 -31.37 -28.10
CA VAL A 904 -11.73 -30.00 -27.56
C VAL A 904 -11.30 -30.05 -26.11
N THR A 905 -10.07 -29.65 -25.82
CA THR A 905 -9.48 -29.69 -24.47
C THR A 905 -8.30 -28.73 -24.33
N GLY A 906 -7.86 -28.49 -23.09
CA GLY A 906 -6.63 -27.77 -22.78
C GLY A 906 -6.78 -26.25 -22.59
N TYR A 907 -8.01 -25.74 -22.47
CA TYR A 907 -8.29 -24.30 -22.31
C TYR A 907 -8.77 -23.98 -20.89
N THR A 908 -8.56 -22.74 -20.46
CA THR A 908 -9.25 -22.15 -19.30
C THR A 908 -10.39 -21.28 -19.81
N THR A 909 -11.63 -21.67 -19.53
CA THR A 909 -12.85 -21.05 -20.06
C THR A 909 -13.76 -20.55 -18.94
N GLY A 910 -14.72 -19.70 -19.31
CA GLY A 910 -15.74 -19.18 -18.39
C GLY A 910 -17.02 -18.77 -19.13
N ALA A 911 -18.06 -18.40 -18.40
CA ALA A 911 -19.36 -18.04 -18.98
C ALA A 911 -19.29 -16.90 -20.03
N SER A 912 -18.37 -15.95 -19.85
CA SER A 912 -18.12 -14.85 -20.81
C SER A 912 -16.97 -15.14 -21.79
N ASN A 913 -16.21 -16.22 -21.57
CA ASN A 913 -14.97 -16.58 -22.25
C ASN A 913 -15.03 -18.04 -22.70
N PHE A 914 -15.92 -18.29 -23.67
CA PHE A 914 -16.26 -19.63 -24.15
C PHE A 914 -15.61 -19.94 -25.49
N ILE A 915 -15.60 -21.24 -25.84
CA ILE A 915 -15.28 -21.71 -27.19
C ILE A 915 -16.59 -21.91 -27.95
N LYS A 916 -16.68 -21.44 -29.20
CA LYS A 916 -17.83 -21.64 -30.07
C LYS A 916 -17.39 -22.26 -31.40
N ILE A 917 -17.85 -23.47 -31.68
CA ILE A 917 -17.66 -24.15 -32.97
C ILE A 917 -18.99 -24.15 -33.70
N TYR A 918 -19.05 -23.60 -34.91
CA TYR A 918 -20.34 -23.44 -35.58
C TYR A 918 -20.25 -23.35 -37.09
N THR A 919 -21.36 -23.66 -37.78
CA THR A 919 -21.55 -23.29 -39.19
C THR A 919 -22.20 -21.91 -39.30
N PRO A 920 -21.53 -20.92 -39.91
CA PRO A 920 -22.12 -19.60 -40.13
C PRO A 920 -23.37 -19.70 -41.02
N ASN A 921 -24.45 -19.04 -40.61
CA ASN A 921 -25.72 -19.03 -41.36
C ASN A 921 -26.23 -17.62 -41.67
N ASN A 922 -25.68 -16.58 -41.03
CA ASN A 922 -26.06 -15.21 -41.30
C ASN A 922 -25.32 -14.68 -42.54
N THR A 923 -25.99 -14.67 -43.68
CA THR A 923 -25.42 -14.21 -44.96
C THR A 923 -25.27 -12.68 -45.07
N THR A 924 -25.83 -11.94 -44.10
CA THR A 924 -25.74 -10.48 -44.03
C THR A 924 -24.46 -10.08 -43.29
N ASN A 925 -24.17 -10.74 -42.16
CA ASN A 925 -23.12 -10.29 -41.22
C ASN A 925 -21.97 -11.27 -41.03
N GLU A 926 -22.09 -12.55 -41.43
CA GLU A 926 -21.06 -13.55 -41.15
C GLU A 926 -20.41 -14.13 -42.41
N ALA A 927 -21.17 -14.46 -43.44
CA ALA A 927 -20.64 -15.15 -44.63
C ALA A 927 -21.35 -14.72 -45.92
N ASN A 928 -20.81 -15.12 -47.07
CA ASN A 928 -21.50 -14.98 -48.35
C ASN A 928 -22.58 -16.04 -48.57
N PHE A 929 -22.35 -17.26 -48.09
CA PHE A 929 -23.29 -18.38 -48.20
C PHE A 929 -23.50 -19.02 -46.83
N SER A 930 -24.72 -19.51 -46.58
CA SER A 930 -25.01 -20.27 -45.37
C SER A 930 -24.29 -21.61 -45.42
N GLN A 931 -23.49 -21.89 -44.39
CA GLN A 931 -22.79 -23.16 -44.20
C GLN A 931 -23.63 -24.16 -43.40
N ARG A 932 -24.78 -23.72 -42.88
CA ARG A 932 -25.68 -24.55 -42.09
C ARG A 932 -26.58 -25.40 -42.99
N HIS A 933 -26.80 -26.65 -42.56
CA HIS A 933 -27.79 -27.55 -43.14
C HIS A 933 -29.22 -27.06 -42.90
N ASN A 934 -30.17 -27.44 -43.75
CA ASN A 934 -31.58 -27.04 -43.60
C ASN A 934 -32.36 -28.03 -42.73
N GLY A 935 -31.79 -28.50 -41.62
CA GLY A 935 -32.43 -29.48 -40.72
C GLY A 935 -32.51 -30.92 -41.28
N LYS A 936 -31.74 -31.24 -42.33
CA LYS A 936 -31.49 -32.60 -42.81
C LYS A 936 -30.06 -32.75 -43.27
N TRP A 937 -29.57 -33.98 -43.37
CA TRP A 937 -28.20 -34.21 -43.81
C TRP A 937 -27.99 -33.69 -45.24
N ASP A 938 -26.95 -32.92 -45.43
CA ASP A 938 -26.59 -32.25 -46.68
C ASP A 938 -25.09 -32.44 -46.92
N ASP A 939 -24.74 -33.17 -47.98
CA ASP A 939 -23.35 -33.48 -48.35
C ASP A 939 -22.61 -32.25 -48.92
N ASP A 940 -23.33 -31.17 -49.25
CA ASP A 940 -22.80 -29.88 -49.69
C ASP A 940 -22.66 -28.87 -48.53
N ARG A 941 -22.60 -29.37 -47.29
CA ARG A 941 -22.44 -28.59 -46.05
C ARG A 941 -21.38 -29.20 -45.16
N TYR A 942 -20.85 -28.42 -44.22
CA TYR A 942 -19.73 -28.87 -43.41
C TYR A 942 -20.14 -30.12 -42.61
N ALA A 943 -19.36 -31.19 -42.79
CA ALA A 943 -19.57 -32.45 -42.11
C ALA A 943 -18.26 -32.94 -41.51
N LEU A 944 -18.32 -33.47 -40.29
CA LEU A 944 -17.21 -34.10 -39.59
C LEU A 944 -17.44 -35.62 -39.54
N SER A 945 -16.47 -36.42 -39.96
CA SER A 945 -16.58 -37.87 -40.15
C SER A 945 -15.37 -38.62 -39.57
N GLY A 946 -15.49 -39.16 -38.36
CA GLY A 946 -14.35 -39.73 -37.62
C GLY A 946 -14.02 -41.19 -37.92
N GLY A 947 -14.67 -41.80 -38.92
CA GLY A 947 -14.46 -43.20 -39.30
C GLY A 947 -14.72 -44.17 -38.12
N SER A 948 -13.65 -44.79 -37.61
CA SER A 948 -13.71 -45.81 -36.53
C SER A 948 -13.50 -45.26 -35.11
N LEU A 949 -13.29 -43.95 -34.91
CA LEU A 949 -13.05 -43.33 -33.59
C LEU A 949 -14.26 -42.53 -33.08
N ASN A 950 -14.15 -42.00 -31.86
CA ASN A 950 -15.00 -40.89 -31.44
C ASN A 950 -14.75 -39.71 -32.37
N THR A 951 -15.80 -39.19 -33.02
CA THR A 951 -15.63 -38.17 -34.06
C THR A 951 -15.43 -36.79 -33.46
N LEU A 952 -16.23 -36.42 -32.46
CA LEU A 952 -16.09 -35.18 -31.69
C LEU A 952 -16.14 -35.48 -30.19
N THR A 953 -15.06 -35.17 -29.49
CA THR A 953 -14.96 -35.31 -28.03
C THR A 953 -14.83 -33.93 -27.40
N ILE A 954 -15.75 -33.56 -26.50
CA ILE A 954 -15.74 -32.29 -25.77
C ILE A 954 -15.27 -32.56 -24.35
N GLN A 955 -14.07 -32.09 -24.02
CA GLN A 955 -13.45 -32.17 -22.70
C GLN A 955 -13.05 -30.76 -22.25
N GLN A 956 -14.03 -29.85 -22.31
CA GLN A 956 -13.85 -28.44 -22.03
C GLN A 956 -15.17 -27.80 -21.60
N SER A 957 -15.22 -27.23 -20.39
CA SER A 957 -16.38 -26.49 -19.89
C SER A 957 -16.65 -25.24 -20.73
N TYR A 958 -17.89 -24.74 -20.73
CA TYR A 958 -18.28 -23.54 -21.49
C TYR A 958 -17.93 -23.64 -22.98
N THR A 959 -18.37 -24.71 -23.64
CA THR A 959 -18.20 -24.94 -25.08
C THR A 959 -19.55 -24.92 -25.79
N LYS A 960 -19.64 -24.23 -26.92
CA LYS A 960 -20.85 -24.13 -27.75
C LYS A 960 -20.62 -24.77 -29.11
N ILE A 961 -21.49 -25.69 -29.51
CA ILE A 961 -21.46 -26.40 -30.78
C ILE A 961 -22.77 -26.13 -31.51
N MET A 962 -22.71 -25.53 -32.72
CA MET A 962 -23.94 -25.08 -33.39
C MET A 962 -23.97 -25.39 -34.89
N GLY A 963 -25.05 -26.04 -35.37
CA GLY A 963 -25.28 -26.22 -36.81
C GLY A 963 -24.35 -27.21 -37.51
N LEU A 964 -23.61 -28.05 -36.77
CA LEU A 964 -22.71 -29.05 -37.35
C LEU A 964 -23.46 -30.32 -37.78
N GLN A 965 -22.88 -31.02 -38.75
CA GLN A 965 -23.25 -32.39 -39.10
C GLN A 965 -22.09 -33.32 -38.74
N VAL A 966 -22.35 -34.35 -37.94
CA VAL A 966 -21.31 -35.26 -37.43
C VAL A 966 -21.70 -36.70 -37.68
N THR A 967 -20.77 -37.52 -38.18
CA THR A 967 -21.00 -38.93 -38.46
C THR A 967 -19.84 -39.82 -38.03
N SER A 968 -20.13 -41.05 -37.66
CA SER A 968 -19.14 -42.11 -37.42
C SER A 968 -19.63 -43.42 -38.03
N SER A 969 -18.69 -44.29 -38.44
CA SER A 969 -18.98 -45.66 -38.86
C SER A 969 -18.47 -46.68 -37.84
N SER A 970 -18.14 -46.23 -36.62
CA SER A 970 -17.53 -47.07 -35.60
C SER A 970 -18.51 -48.07 -35.00
N THR A 971 -18.01 -49.27 -34.69
CA THR A 971 -18.74 -50.29 -33.94
C THR A 971 -18.38 -50.32 -32.45
N ALA A 972 -17.34 -49.60 -32.04
CA ALA A 972 -16.85 -49.58 -30.66
C ALA A 972 -16.88 -48.18 -30.02
N TRP A 973 -17.07 -47.13 -30.83
CA TRP A 973 -16.92 -45.73 -30.42
C TRP A 973 -18.15 -44.91 -30.79
N THR A 974 -18.37 -43.83 -30.05
CA THR A 974 -19.54 -42.95 -30.15
C THR A 974 -19.27 -41.80 -31.13
N THR A 975 -20.26 -41.32 -31.87
CA THR A 975 -20.06 -40.19 -32.79
C THR A 975 -19.64 -38.91 -32.04
N ILE A 976 -20.40 -38.52 -31.01
CA ILE A 976 -20.10 -37.34 -30.18
C ILE A 976 -20.06 -37.71 -28.70
N VAL A 977 -18.99 -37.33 -27.98
CA VAL A 977 -18.85 -37.57 -26.55
C VAL A 977 -18.62 -36.25 -25.81
N PHE A 978 -19.42 -35.96 -24.79
CA PHE A 978 -19.06 -34.98 -23.78
C PHE A 978 -18.43 -35.73 -22.61
N GLY A 979 -17.15 -35.46 -22.35
CA GLY A 979 -16.34 -36.17 -21.36
C GLY A 979 -16.63 -35.72 -19.92
N PRO A 980 -16.11 -36.45 -18.92
CA PRO A 980 -16.44 -36.24 -17.52
C PRO A 980 -15.75 -35.01 -16.95
N ASP A 981 -16.39 -34.36 -15.96
CA ASP A 981 -15.89 -33.19 -15.22
C ASP A 981 -15.81 -31.89 -16.05
N TYR A 982 -16.56 -31.80 -17.15
CA TYR A 982 -16.63 -30.62 -18.02
C TYR A 982 -18.07 -30.15 -18.22
N ASP A 983 -18.36 -28.93 -17.77
CA ASP A 983 -19.73 -28.47 -17.53
C ASP A 983 -20.15 -27.33 -18.46
N TYR A 984 -21.46 -27.12 -18.57
CA TYR A 984 -22.06 -26.02 -19.36
C TYR A 984 -21.72 -26.08 -20.85
N VAL A 985 -21.80 -27.28 -21.46
CA VAL A 985 -21.70 -27.46 -22.90
C VAL A 985 -23.07 -27.20 -23.55
N GLU A 986 -23.10 -26.43 -24.64
CA GLU A 986 -24.29 -26.16 -25.43
C GLU A 986 -24.16 -26.80 -26.82
N PHE A 987 -25.12 -27.63 -27.20
CA PHE A 987 -25.19 -28.27 -28.51
C PHE A 987 -26.54 -27.96 -29.14
N ASP A 988 -26.54 -27.21 -30.24
CA ASP A 988 -27.76 -26.63 -30.79
C ASP A 988 -27.83 -26.75 -32.31
N SER A 989 -29.01 -27.14 -32.81
CA SER A 989 -29.33 -27.13 -34.24
C SER A 989 -28.41 -28.02 -35.07
N CYS A 990 -27.89 -29.10 -34.50
CA CYS A 990 -26.93 -29.98 -35.14
C CYS A 990 -27.58 -31.29 -35.60
N ILE A 991 -26.88 -32.03 -36.46
CA ILE A 991 -27.24 -33.38 -36.86
C ILE A 991 -26.11 -34.34 -36.46
N SER A 992 -26.43 -35.42 -35.76
CA SER A 992 -25.48 -36.48 -35.46
C SER A 992 -26.02 -37.83 -35.89
N LYS A 993 -25.17 -38.63 -36.56
CA LYS A 993 -25.50 -40.00 -36.92
C LYS A 993 -24.37 -41.00 -36.65
N ASN A 994 -24.73 -42.25 -36.41
CA ASN A 994 -23.79 -43.37 -36.37
C ASN A 994 -24.26 -44.46 -37.35
N THR A 995 -23.39 -44.87 -38.28
CA THR A 995 -23.70 -45.93 -39.26
C THR A 995 -23.17 -47.31 -38.84
N GLY A 996 -22.46 -47.39 -37.71
CA GLY A 996 -22.04 -48.63 -37.06
C GLY A 996 -22.92 -48.94 -35.86
N THR A 997 -22.31 -49.37 -34.75
CA THR A 997 -23.00 -49.78 -33.50
C THR A 997 -22.68 -48.87 -32.31
N GLY A 998 -22.15 -47.67 -32.55
CA GLY A 998 -21.94 -46.65 -31.52
C GLY A 998 -23.14 -45.73 -31.31
N TYR A 999 -23.11 -44.90 -30.26
CA TYR A 999 -24.14 -43.88 -30.03
C TYR A 999 -23.97 -42.70 -31.01
N ALA A 1000 -25.06 -42.00 -31.34
CA ALA A 1000 -24.96 -40.72 -32.06
C ALA A 1000 -24.46 -39.61 -31.13
N ILE A 1001 -24.84 -39.64 -29.85
CA ILE A 1001 -24.28 -38.75 -28.84
C ILE A 1001 -24.28 -39.42 -27.47
N GLN A 1002 -23.24 -39.14 -26.70
CA GLN A 1002 -23.13 -39.53 -25.30
C GLN A 1002 -22.71 -38.34 -24.44
N LEU A 1003 -23.46 -38.11 -23.36
CA LEU A 1003 -23.04 -37.24 -22.27
C LEU A 1003 -22.55 -38.12 -21.13
N TYR A 1004 -21.32 -37.90 -20.68
CA TYR A 1004 -20.67 -38.73 -19.68
C TYR A 1004 -20.03 -37.84 -18.62
N GLY A 1005 -20.62 -37.72 -17.43
CA GLY A 1005 -19.99 -36.98 -16.33
C GLY A 1005 -20.10 -35.45 -16.40
N THR A 1006 -21.07 -34.89 -17.12
CA THR A 1006 -21.19 -33.42 -17.31
C THR A 1006 -22.35 -32.81 -16.52
N ASP A 1007 -22.18 -31.58 -16.04
CA ASP A 1007 -23.21 -30.78 -15.37
C ASP A 1007 -23.67 -29.56 -16.18
N GLY A 1008 -24.94 -29.18 -16.01
CA GLY A 1008 -25.51 -27.94 -16.55
C GLY A 1008 -25.47 -27.79 -18.09
N SER A 1009 -25.25 -28.89 -18.82
CA SER A 1009 -25.14 -28.90 -20.27
C SER A 1009 -26.51 -28.97 -20.94
N SER A 1010 -26.61 -28.47 -22.17
CA SER A 1010 -27.86 -28.46 -22.92
C SER A 1010 -27.70 -28.94 -24.36
N VAL A 1011 -28.62 -29.80 -24.79
CA VAL A 1011 -28.72 -30.34 -26.15
C VAL A 1011 -30.07 -29.96 -26.71
N LYS A 1012 -30.10 -29.15 -27.77
CA LYS A 1012 -31.31 -28.51 -28.25
C LYS A 1012 -31.46 -28.53 -29.76
N ASN A 1013 -32.70 -28.52 -30.24
CA ASN A 1013 -33.06 -28.33 -31.65
C ASN A 1013 -32.31 -29.27 -32.62
N SER A 1014 -31.86 -30.43 -32.14
CA SER A 1014 -30.91 -31.28 -32.84
C SER A 1014 -31.55 -32.60 -33.24
N ILE A 1015 -30.97 -33.21 -34.27
CA ILE A 1015 -31.47 -34.46 -34.85
C ILE A 1015 -30.41 -35.55 -34.65
N PHE A 1016 -30.83 -36.66 -34.05
CA PHE A 1016 -29.99 -37.81 -33.78
C PHE A 1016 -30.59 -39.03 -34.47
N TYR A 1017 -29.84 -39.69 -35.35
CA TYR A 1017 -30.37 -40.87 -36.01
C TYR A 1017 -29.29 -41.84 -36.44
N GLY A 1018 -29.66 -43.09 -36.65
CA GLY A 1018 -28.72 -44.13 -37.05
C GLY A 1018 -27.94 -44.70 -35.86
N SER A 1019 -27.87 -46.02 -35.86
CA SER A 1019 -27.07 -46.92 -35.01
C SER A 1019 -27.65 -48.31 -35.24
N SER A 1020 -26.91 -49.23 -35.86
CA SER A 1020 -27.48 -50.49 -36.35
C SER A 1020 -27.68 -51.55 -35.27
N ALA A 1021 -27.13 -51.37 -34.07
CA ALA A 1021 -27.27 -52.31 -32.95
C ALA A 1021 -27.03 -51.68 -31.56
N SER A 1022 -27.28 -50.39 -31.39
CA SER A 1022 -27.02 -49.66 -30.15
C SER A 1022 -27.99 -48.52 -29.96
N ARG A 1023 -27.92 -47.86 -28.80
CA ARG A 1023 -28.76 -46.72 -28.45
C ARG A 1023 -28.45 -45.53 -29.36
N VAL A 1024 -29.35 -44.56 -29.49
CA VAL A 1024 -29.06 -43.35 -30.28
C VAL A 1024 -28.45 -42.27 -29.40
N VAL A 1025 -29.05 -42.04 -28.22
CA VAL A 1025 -28.62 -41.04 -27.23
C VAL A 1025 -28.37 -41.72 -25.89
N ALA A 1026 -27.20 -41.50 -25.30
CA ALA A 1026 -26.85 -42.03 -23.98
C ALA A 1026 -26.47 -40.90 -23.00
N LEU A 1027 -27.16 -40.82 -21.86
CA LEU A 1027 -26.98 -39.79 -20.83
C LEU A 1027 -26.56 -40.45 -19.52
N ARG A 1028 -25.27 -40.41 -19.19
CA ARG A 1028 -24.70 -41.20 -18.10
C ARG A 1028 -24.00 -40.34 -17.05
N PHE A 1029 -24.21 -40.69 -15.79
CA PHE A 1029 -23.45 -40.19 -14.63
C PHE A 1029 -23.39 -38.65 -14.55
N GLY A 1030 -24.52 -37.96 -14.44
CA GLY A 1030 -24.50 -36.51 -14.17
C GLY A 1030 -24.21 -36.19 -12.70
N GLY A 1031 -23.69 -35.00 -12.44
CA GLY A 1031 -23.39 -34.46 -11.11
C GLY A 1031 -24.51 -33.59 -10.54
N SER A 1032 -24.14 -32.43 -10.01
CA SER A 1032 -24.94 -31.56 -9.14
C SER A 1032 -25.92 -30.61 -9.85
N VAL A 1033 -25.70 -30.32 -11.14
CA VAL A 1033 -26.55 -29.40 -11.93
C VAL A 1033 -27.21 -30.12 -13.09
N GLN A 1034 -28.50 -29.85 -13.29
CA GLN A 1034 -29.33 -30.57 -14.26
C GLN A 1034 -28.97 -30.27 -15.73
N ASN A 1035 -28.80 -31.32 -16.53
CA ASN A 1035 -28.67 -31.27 -17.98
C ASN A 1035 -30.04 -31.21 -18.64
N VAL A 1036 -30.14 -30.49 -19.76
CA VAL A 1036 -31.39 -30.22 -20.47
C VAL A 1036 -31.34 -30.74 -21.90
N PHE A 1037 -32.30 -31.58 -22.27
CA PHE A 1037 -32.59 -31.97 -23.64
C PHE A 1037 -33.91 -31.34 -24.08
N TYR A 1038 -33.86 -30.51 -25.11
CA TYR A 1038 -35.00 -29.71 -25.52
C TYR A 1038 -35.22 -29.70 -27.03
N ASN A 1039 -36.44 -30.00 -27.49
CA ASN A 1039 -36.80 -29.85 -28.90
C ASN A 1039 -35.91 -30.68 -29.85
N ASN A 1040 -35.57 -31.91 -29.47
CA ASN A 1040 -34.73 -32.79 -30.28
C ASN A 1040 -35.56 -33.88 -30.96
N THR A 1041 -35.11 -34.33 -32.13
CA THR A 1041 -35.68 -35.48 -32.83
C THR A 1041 -34.69 -36.63 -32.81
N VAL A 1042 -35.11 -37.79 -32.31
CA VAL A 1042 -34.34 -39.02 -32.28
C VAL A 1042 -35.05 -40.05 -33.14
N TYR A 1043 -34.37 -40.60 -34.14
CA TYR A 1043 -34.97 -41.53 -35.08
C TYR A 1043 -34.10 -42.76 -35.33
N GLY A 1044 -34.67 -43.95 -35.13
CA GLY A 1044 -34.04 -45.20 -35.52
C GLY A 1044 -32.95 -45.67 -34.55
N SER A 1045 -33.28 -46.63 -33.68
CA SER A 1045 -32.30 -47.48 -32.97
C SER A 1045 -32.36 -48.91 -33.50
N GLY A 1046 -31.21 -49.53 -33.76
CA GLY A 1046 -31.15 -50.91 -34.27
C GLY A 1046 -31.19 -51.96 -33.15
N GLY A 1047 -31.72 -53.15 -33.45
CA GLY A 1047 -31.80 -54.26 -32.49
C GLY A 1047 -32.92 -54.08 -31.46
N SER A 1048 -32.68 -54.44 -30.20
CA SER A 1048 -33.59 -54.25 -29.06
C SER A 1048 -33.21 -53.05 -28.18
N GLU A 1049 -32.56 -52.04 -28.78
CA GLU A 1049 -31.90 -50.94 -28.06
C GLU A 1049 -32.73 -49.65 -28.03
N ASN A 1050 -32.46 -48.80 -27.03
CA ASN A 1050 -33.30 -47.64 -26.69
C ASN A 1050 -32.99 -46.39 -27.53
N GLY A 1051 -33.97 -45.49 -27.66
CA GLY A 1051 -33.79 -44.18 -28.28
C GLY A 1051 -32.94 -43.25 -27.40
N ILE A 1052 -33.56 -42.72 -26.35
CA ILE A 1052 -32.90 -41.94 -25.29
C ILE A 1052 -32.80 -42.80 -24.03
N TYR A 1053 -31.57 -42.99 -23.56
CA TYR A 1053 -31.29 -43.81 -22.39
C TYR A 1053 -30.53 -43.01 -21.33
N THR A 1054 -30.92 -43.18 -20.06
CA THR A 1054 -30.23 -42.59 -18.90
C THR A 1054 -29.64 -43.67 -17.98
N GLU A 1055 -28.52 -43.35 -17.32
CA GLU A 1055 -27.85 -44.22 -16.34
C GLU A 1055 -27.36 -43.43 -15.13
N GLY A 1056 -27.91 -43.73 -13.94
CA GLY A 1056 -27.49 -43.13 -12.67
C GLY A 1056 -27.79 -41.64 -12.52
N TYR A 1057 -28.66 -41.07 -13.36
CA TYR A 1057 -28.94 -39.64 -13.43
C TYR A 1057 -30.29 -39.35 -14.10
N SER A 1058 -30.93 -38.24 -13.75
CA SER A 1058 -32.26 -37.85 -14.24
C SER A 1058 -32.22 -36.48 -14.94
N PRO A 1059 -31.92 -36.44 -16.25
CA PRO A 1059 -31.92 -35.20 -17.04
C PRO A 1059 -33.34 -34.68 -17.27
N LEU A 1060 -33.44 -33.37 -17.57
CA LEU A 1060 -34.69 -32.75 -17.98
C LEU A 1060 -34.91 -32.92 -19.48
N ILE A 1061 -35.95 -33.65 -19.87
CA ILE A 1061 -36.30 -33.88 -21.28
C ILE A 1061 -37.60 -33.17 -21.61
N LYS A 1062 -37.59 -32.28 -22.61
CA LYS A 1062 -38.79 -31.52 -23.00
C LYS A 1062 -38.92 -31.39 -24.50
N ASN A 1063 -40.15 -31.44 -25.00
CA ASN A 1063 -40.48 -31.25 -26.41
C ASN A 1063 -39.69 -32.18 -27.35
N CYS A 1064 -39.29 -33.36 -26.92
CA CYS A 1064 -38.51 -34.28 -27.74
C CYS A 1064 -39.41 -35.28 -28.47
N ILE A 1065 -39.03 -35.65 -29.69
CA ILE A 1065 -39.71 -36.65 -30.52
C ILE A 1065 -38.76 -37.82 -30.67
N VAL A 1066 -39.15 -39.00 -30.20
CA VAL A 1066 -38.38 -40.25 -30.36
C VAL A 1066 -39.25 -41.23 -31.14
N GLN A 1067 -38.77 -41.73 -32.28
CA GLN A 1067 -39.55 -42.58 -33.16
C GLN A 1067 -38.70 -43.74 -33.72
N ASN A 1068 -39.36 -44.84 -34.05
CA ASN A 1068 -38.82 -46.01 -34.72
C ASN A 1068 -37.65 -46.64 -33.94
N THR A 1069 -37.83 -46.87 -32.64
CA THR A 1069 -36.82 -47.52 -31.79
C THR A 1069 -37.03 -49.03 -31.70
N GLY A 1070 -35.93 -49.78 -31.68
CA GLY A 1070 -35.97 -51.24 -31.51
C GLY A 1070 -36.24 -51.71 -30.08
N GLY A 1071 -35.92 -50.87 -29.09
CA GLY A 1071 -36.27 -50.97 -27.67
C GLY A 1071 -37.11 -49.76 -27.23
N SER A 1072 -37.00 -49.34 -25.97
CA SER A 1072 -37.79 -48.21 -25.45
C SER A 1072 -37.34 -46.87 -26.03
N ALA A 1073 -38.29 -46.04 -26.46
CA ALA A 1073 -38.05 -44.67 -26.88
C ALA A 1073 -37.40 -43.84 -25.76
N TYR A 1074 -37.95 -43.93 -24.55
CA TYR A 1074 -37.43 -43.32 -23.32
C TYR A 1074 -37.14 -44.40 -22.28
N ALA A 1075 -35.87 -44.61 -21.94
CA ALA A 1075 -35.46 -45.68 -21.04
C ALA A 1075 -34.80 -45.19 -19.74
N SER A 1076 -35.17 -45.81 -18.62
CA SER A 1076 -34.73 -45.55 -17.24
C SER A 1076 -35.44 -44.36 -16.55
N SER A 1077 -34.72 -43.47 -15.86
CA SER A 1077 -35.29 -42.38 -15.06
C SER A 1077 -35.01 -41.00 -15.64
N PHE A 1078 -35.99 -40.11 -15.51
CA PHE A 1078 -35.96 -38.73 -15.98
C PHE A 1078 -36.42 -37.78 -14.88
N ASP A 1079 -36.11 -36.49 -15.02
CA ASP A 1079 -36.60 -35.49 -14.08
C ASP A 1079 -38.12 -35.36 -14.15
N SER A 1080 -38.78 -35.15 -13.00
CA SER A 1080 -40.23 -35.06 -12.90
C SER A 1080 -40.85 -33.84 -13.60
N ALA A 1081 -40.05 -32.82 -13.93
CA ALA A 1081 -40.46 -31.69 -14.74
C ALA A 1081 -40.34 -31.93 -16.25
N SER A 1082 -39.87 -33.12 -16.68
CA SER A 1082 -39.87 -33.53 -18.09
C SER A 1082 -41.30 -33.57 -18.63
N ASN A 1083 -41.50 -33.11 -19.87
CA ASN A 1083 -42.86 -32.93 -20.40
C ASN A 1083 -42.94 -32.68 -21.91
N TYR A 1084 -44.13 -32.89 -22.48
CA TYR A 1084 -44.45 -32.66 -23.89
C TYR A 1084 -43.56 -33.49 -24.84
N ASN A 1085 -43.19 -34.70 -24.43
CA ASN A 1085 -42.36 -35.60 -25.21
C ASN A 1085 -43.23 -36.60 -25.97
N ILE A 1086 -42.79 -37.05 -27.14
CA ILE A 1086 -43.54 -37.98 -28.01
C ILE A 1086 -42.73 -39.26 -28.26
N SER A 1087 -43.38 -40.41 -28.15
CA SER A 1087 -42.87 -41.74 -28.48
C SER A 1087 -43.88 -42.56 -29.30
N ASP A 1088 -43.39 -43.40 -30.20
CA ASP A 1088 -44.19 -44.38 -30.95
C ASP A 1088 -44.43 -45.70 -30.20
N ASP A 1089 -43.92 -45.80 -28.97
CA ASP A 1089 -44.08 -46.93 -28.07
C ASP A 1089 -44.71 -46.52 -26.73
N SER A 1090 -44.85 -47.46 -25.80
CA SER A 1090 -45.46 -47.22 -24.50
C SER A 1090 -44.54 -46.57 -23.45
N SER A 1091 -43.29 -46.25 -23.81
CA SER A 1091 -42.32 -45.64 -22.89
C SER A 1091 -42.46 -44.11 -22.84
N ASN A 1092 -42.15 -43.48 -21.71
CA ASN A 1092 -42.26 -42.03 -21.52
C ASN A 1092 -41.23 -41.49 -20.53
N THR A 1093 -41.29 -40.18 -20.27
CA THR A 1093 -40.44 -39.52 -19.26
C THR A 1093 -41.13 -39.36 -17.90
N GLY A 1094 -42.43 -39.73 -17.81
CA GLY A 1094 -43.29 -39.48 -16.66
C GLY A 1094 -43.94 -38.10 -16.65
N GLY A 1095 -43.77 -37.31 -17.72
CA GLY A 1095 -44.37 -36.00 -17.90
C GLY A 1095 -45.88 -36.07 -18.15
N ALA A 1096 -46.62 -35.12 -17.58
CA ALA A 1096 -48.09 -35.14 -17.61
C ALA A 1096 -48.70 -34.88 -19.00
N GLN A 1097 -47.93 -34.35 -19.96
CA GLN A 1097 -48.34 -34.09 -21.33
C GLN A 1097 -47.54 -34.91 -22.36
N ASP A 1098 -46.79 -35.93 -21.92
CA ASP A 1098 -46.14 -36.87 -22.83
C ASP A 1098 -47.19 -37.63 -23.67
N GLN A 1099 -46.93 -37.79 -24.97
CA GLN A 1099 -47.75 -38.59 -25.89
C GLN A 1099 -47.03 -39.91 -26.19
N ILE A 1100 -47.60 -41.02 -25.73
CA ILE A 1100 -47.08 -42.38 -25.96
C ILE A 1100 -47.88 -43.08 -27.05
N GLU A 1101 -47.31 -44.14 -27.64
CA GLU A 1101 -47.90 -44.91 -28.74
C GLU A 1101 -48.40 -44.01 -29.89
N THR A 1102 -47.73 -42.87 -30.06
CA THR A 1102 -48.10 -41.79 -30.98
C THR A 1102 -47.07 -41.70 -32.08
N ILE A 1103 -47.49 -42.10 -33.28
CA ILE A 1103 -46.65 -42.06 -34.48
C ILE A 1103 -46.80 -40.69 -35.13
N VAL A 1104 -45.68 -40.01 -35.35
CA VAL A 1104 -45.67 -38.74 -36.10
C VAL A 1104 -45.29 -38.99 -37.56
N SER A 1105 -45.83 -38.15 -38.44
CA SER A 1105 -45.50 -38.11 -39.86
C SER A 1105 -44.37 -37.14 -40.11
N PHE A 1106 -43.21 -37.65 -40.52
CA PHE A 1106 -42.11 -36.82 -41.01
C PHE A 1106 -42.31 -36.43 -42.48
N ALA A 1107 -41.67 -35.33 -42.91
CA ALA A 1107 -41.71 -34.84 -44.28
C ALA A 1107 -41.24 -35.89 -45.30
N ASP A 1108 -40.12 -36.58 -45.01
CA ASP A 1108 -39.62 -37.71 -45.81
C ASP A 1108 -38.62 -38.56 -45.00
N ALA A 1109 -39.13 -39.45 -44.13
CA ALA A 1109 -38.29 -40.30 -43.28
C ALA A 1109 -37.38 -41.27 -44.06
N ALA A 1110 -37.80 -41.69 -45.27
CA ALA A 1110 -37.01 -42.59 -46.11
C ALA A 1110 -35.68 -41.93 -46.53
N ASN A 1111 -35.76 -40.64 -46.88
CA ASN A 1111 -34.61 -39.80 -47.24
C ASN A 1111 -34.01 -39.03 -46.05
N LYS A 1112 -34.34 -39.42 -44.80
CA LYS A 1112 -33.80 -38.84 -43.56
C LYS A 1112 -34.15 -37.37 -43.35
N ASP A 1113 -35.28 -36.93 -43.89
CA ASP A 1113 -35.86 -35.63 -43.64
C ASP A 1113 -36.88 -35.74 -42.49
N PHE A 1114 -36.40 -35.48 -41.27
CA PHE A 1114 -37.16 -35.67 -40.03
C PHE A 1114 -37.86 -34.38 -39.54
N HIS A 1115 -38.07 -33.41 -40.41
CA HIS A 1115 -39.04 -32.35 -40.10
C HIS A 1115 -40.42 -32.96 -39.97
N LEU A 1116 -41.23 -32.43 -39.04
CA LEU A 1116 -42.64 -32.77 -39.00
C LEU A 1116 -43.31 -32.38 -40.33
N SER A 1117 -44.11 -33.29 -40.86
CA SER A 1117 -44.91 -33.03 -42.03
C SER A 1117 -45.87 -31.87 -41.76
N PRO A 1118 -46.08 -30.94 -42.70
CA PRO A 1118 -47.09 -29.89 -42.54
C PRO A 1118 -48.52 -30.41 -42.32
N ASN A 1119 -48.76 -31.70 -42.63
CA ASN A 1119 -50.04 -32.38 -42.43
C ASN A 1119 -50.05 -33.26 -41.18
N ASP A 1120 -48.96 -33.29 -40.39
CA ASP A 1120 -48.96 -34.01 -39.13
C ASP A 1120 -49.87 -33.31 -38.13
N THR A 1121 -50.77 -34.08 -37.51
CA THR A 1121 -51.69 -33.61 -36.48
C THR A 1121 -51.46 -34.29 -35.13
N ALA A 1122 -50.40 -35.10 -35.03
CA ALA A 1122 -50.09 -35.91 -33.86
C ALA A 1122 -49.11 -35.19 -32.92
N ALA A 1123 -48.18 -34.40 -33.50
CA ALA A 1123 -47.11 -33.71 -32.80
C ALA A 1123 -47.52 -32.41 -32.09
#